data_AF-A0A8J5XI05-F1
#
_entry.id   AF-A0A8J5XI05-F1
#
_cell.length_a   1.000
_cell.length_b   1.000
_cell.length_c   1.000
_cell.angle_alpha   90.00
_cell.angle_beta   90.00
_cell.angle_gamma   90.00
#
_symmetry.space_group_name_H-M   'P 1'
#
loop_
_entity.id
_entity.type
_entity.pdbx_description
1 polymer ?
#
loop_
_entity_poly.entity_id
_entity_poly.type
_entity_poly.pdbx_seq_one_letter_code
_entity_poly.pdbx_strand_id
1 'polypeptide(L)'
;MASSGSLSRIFGHGHANVARLSTASIFAARTAPRQAPALPSSSILEATLPNGLGTVFVGISGAATLDVPGNGGLRLWSYPSLDAARAEVRALADGMARKHAAYGTGFAGAKLVCAASKDVATFTASDKHALLDSVAWVLDQLRGQVYTGCDLNISVHDMAGLAERSPYVLAALPNLDICPNATTAHGVVGAVSATFDGNVRGRTFLVHGCGAVGSVVATELRDAGARVLALDMDASRSRIRGVEQLAPDARWWEIECDAVVPCSSSYLVDVPIAASLRARALVGATNLLFSEPAALETVVRRGIIFVPESVSSAGAVIGDSIEHHDARAFTTAQPDELYAFVRRAVARTTAELLATARALDVAPSSREAFAIVALAAKERGPVGLRFRDGDEGTCASADAPPAEQADSQPGLLAAAAVMRGAPAAAAASATGGARGVRRFSSPSAGANDGRAPAMPSARGAHTARAGSAPWGFAGGAAAASTADVVIAGAGIMGLNIAYQLKRRAPEMRVVVLERERALGHGSSGYSTGFQRAYYSFDETMQLALDGMAAYKDWRAYTRLADAAETFVQTGALWMLGKPRCENDAMVVRLARYGIRADVLDERALAERFPLISTAPFPAFDADGTELAQDVGALSAVYEHGCGHVDPNACLADMLAVCRREGAEVRLGCGVEGLLLSADGSRCEGVATAAGERIAAPIVVNAMGPWFEKLMRSAGVTMSTTAKPTRIQVAHKHVPDEYLELPFTADSWGPSGIYFMPRRQSRQLVFGSVAHRFESEVLDEPDACNPALDPDVKQDYLACLLHRLPGLPQSGEVSGFSSMYTVNQDDVHPMIGETGVQGLWACNGFSGHGFKLAPAVGALVAQQITGLVTREWDTSIPRDFMSPHRAPLTLKTKTHFA
;
A
#
# COMPACT_ATOMS: atom_id res chain seq x y z
N MET A 1 52.36 1.58 -4.80
CA MET A 1 52.62 2.96 -5.29
C MET A 1 51.76 3.14 -6.54
N ALA A 2 50.61 3.82 -6.41
CA ALA A 2 50.33 5.17 -6.96
C ALA A 2 50.22 5.14 -8.52
N SER A 3 49.22 5.68 -9.22
CA SER A 3 48.18 6.67 -8.91
C SER A 3 47.20 6.83 -10.11
N SER A 4 45.90 7.01 -9.81
CA SER A 4 44.86 7.89 -10.41
C SER A 4 44.90 8.43 -11.86
N GLY A 5 43.70 8.51 -12.47
CA GLY A 5 43.32 9.51 -13.51
C GLY A 5 42.10 9.09 -14.37
N SER A 6 40.88 9.11 -13.83
CA SER A 6 39.82 10.14 -14.05
C SER A 6 39.30 10.29 -15.49
N LEU A 7 38.03 9.87 -15.65
CA LEU A 7 37.16 10.02 -16.82
C LEU A 7 36.81 11.49 -17.08
N SER A 8 37.16 11.98 -18.26
CA SER A 8 36.59 13.20 -18.85
C SER A 8 36.18 12.89 -20.30
N ARG A 9 34.89 13.01 -20.62
CA ARG A 9 34.32 13.34 -21.95
C ARG A 9 32.84 12.97 -21.99
N ILE A 10 31.93 13.94 -21.80
CA ILE A 10 30.55 13.89 -22.29
C ILE A 10 30.08 15.34 -22.61
N PHE A 11 29.86 15.59 -23.91
CA PHE A 11 29.07 16.62 -24.61
C PHE A 11 29.32 18.15 -24.45
N GLY A 12 30.06 18.68 -25.45
CA GLY A 12 29.72 19.79 -26.36
C GLY A 12 28.88 21.00 -25.91
N HIS A 13 29.44 22.20 -26.11
CA HIS A 13 28.83 23.52 -25.96
C HIS A 13 27.54 23.72 -26.79
N GLY A 14 26.52 24.30 -26.14
CA GLY A 14 25.35 24.88 -26.78
C GLY A 14 24.77 26.00 -25.90
N HIS A 15 24.69 27.21 -26.44
CA HIS A 15 24.15 28.40 -25.79
C HIS A 15 22.67 28.20 -25.38
N ALA A 16 22.35 28.55 -24.14
CA ALA A 16 21.00 28.48 -23.58
C ALA A 16 20.11 29.64 -24.07
N ASN A 17 19.03 29.31 -24.76
CA ASN A 17 17.85 30.17 -24.82
C ASN A 17 16.95 29.80 -23.63
N VAL A 18 16.97 30.63 -22.59
CA VAL A 18 16.09 30.47 -21.42
C VAL A 18 14.70 30.96 -21.80
N ALA A 19 13.78 30.04 -22.09
CA ALA A 19 12.37 30.34 -22.24
C ALA A 19 11.74 30.53 -20.86
N ARG A 20 11.13 31.69 -20.59
CA ARG A 20 10.37 31.94 -19.34
C ARG A 20 9.20 30.96 -19.26
N LEU A 21 9.18 30.09 -18.26
CA LEU A 21 8.06 29.17 -18.00
C LEU A 21 6.95 29.90 -17.24
N SER A 22 5.71 29.81 -17.70
CA SER A 22 4.54 30.31 -16.96
C SER A 22 4.14 29.32 -15.85
N THR A 23 3.38 29.75 -14.84
CA THR A 23 2.87 28.87 -13.76
C THR A 23 2.10 27.65 -14.31
N ALA A 24 1.33 27.83 -15.39
CA ALA A 24 0.64 26.74 -16.08
C ALA A 24 1.62 25.79 -16.81
N SER A 25 2.75 26.30 -17.28
CA SER A 25 3.81 25.51 -17.94
C SER A 25 4.63 24.69 -16.93
N ILE A 26 4.88 25.22 -15.73
CA ILE A 26 5.49 24.48 -14.60
C ILE A 26 4.57 23.31 -14.21
N PHE A 27 3.26 23.54 -14.15
CA PHE A 27 2.27 22.51 -13.85
C PHE A 27 2.24 21.40 -14.92
N ALA A 28 2.19 21.75 -16.21
CA ALA A 28 2.18 20.78 -17.31
C ALA A 28 3.51 19.99 -17.45
N ALA A 29 4.65 20.62 -17.16
CA ALA A 29 5.96 19.96 -17.22
C ALA A 29 6.13 18.91 -16.10
N ARG A 30 5.53 19.12 -14.93
CA ARG A 30 5.51 18.12 -13.82
C ARG A 30 4.72 16.85 -14.17
N THR A 31 3.87 16.87 -15.20
CA THR A 31 2.98 15.76 -15.58
C THR A 31 3.41 14.95 -16.81
N ALA A 32 4.55 15.27 -17.44
CA ALA A 32 4.98 14.62 -18.69
C ALA A 32 5.90 13.41 -18.44
N PRO A 33 5.61 12.21 -19.01
CA PRO A 33 6.45 11.04 -18.81
C PRO A 33 7.70 11.10 -19.69
N ARG A 34 8.89 11.01 -19.08
CA ARG A 34 10.14 10.71 -19.78
C ARG A 34 10.92 9.68 -18.98
N GLN A 35 11.06 8.46 -19.54
CA GLN A 35 11.86 7.40 -18.93
C GLN A 35 13.28 7.90 -18.63
N ALA A 36 13.65 7.87 -17.35
CA ALA A 36 15.01 8.04 -16.88
C ALA A 36 15.35 6.85 -15.97
N PRO A 37 16.57 6.28 -16.07
CA PRO A 37 16.99 5.20 -15.18
C PRO A 37 16.98 5.66 -13.72
N ALA A 38 16.57 4.78 -12.81
CA ALA A 38 16.53 5.06 -11.38
C ALA A 38 17.93 5.37 -10.83
N LEU A 39 18.04 6.37 -9.95
CA LEU A 39 19.30 6.66 -9.27
C LEU A 39 19.56 5.61 -8.17
N PRO A 40 20.84 5.21 -7.97
CA PRO A 40 21.19 4.25 -6.92
C PRO A 40 20.76 4.74 -5.53
N SER A 41 20.39 3.80 -4.66
CA SER A 41 19.81 4.02 -3.33
C SER A 41 20.70 4.78 -2.33
N SER A 42 21.98 4.98 -2.65
CA SER A 42 22.84 5.96 -1.98
C SER A 42 23.85 6.49 -3.01
N SER A 43 23.66 7.74 -3.42
CA SER A 43 24.56 8.39 -4.38
C SER A 43 24.88 9.82 -3.96
N ILE A 44 26.09 10.27 -4.31
CA ILE A 44 26.48 11.68 -4.26
C ILE A 44 26.84 12.07 -5.68
N LEU A 45 26.14 13.04 -6.23
CA LEU A 45 26.47 13.67 -7.50
C LEU A 45 27.19 14.98 -7.22
N GLU A 46 28.18 15.31 -8.04
CA GLU A 46 29.03 16.48 -7.87
C GLU A 46 29.05 17.30 -9.15
N ALA A 47 28.85 18.62 -9.02
CA ALA A 47 28.93 19.57 -10.11
C ALA A 47 29.67 20.83 -9.67
N THR A 48 30.81 21.11 -10.30
CA THR A 48 31.55 22.36 -10.09
C THR A 48 30.86 23.51 -10.80
N LEU A 49 30.62 24.61 -10.09
CA LEU A 49 29.89 25.74 -10.62
C LEU A 49 30.77 26.60 -11.56
N PRO A 50 30.22 27.09 -12.68
CA PRO A 50 30.89 28.10 -13.49
C PRO A 50 31.15 29.38 -12.67
N ASN A 51 32.15 30.15 -13.09
CA ASN A 51 32.56 31.43 -12.46
C ASN A 51 33.20 31.30 -11.06
N GLY A 52 33.55 30.08 -10.64
CA GLY A 52 34.30 29.85 -9.40
C GLY A 52 33.49 30.14 -8.14
N LEU A 53 32.16 29.95 -8.16
CA LEU A 53 31.28 30.18 -7.01
C LEU A 53 31.28 29.03 -5.98
N GLY A 54 31.75 27.85 -6.36
CA GLY A 54 31.83 26.69 -5.48
C GLY A 54 31.54 25.37 -6.20
N THR A 55 31.23 24.35 -5.41
CA THR A 55 30.84 23.01 -5.89
C THR A 55 29.50 22.63 -5.28
N VAL A 56 28.56 22.18 -6.11
CA VAL A 56 27.27 21.65 -5.67
C VAL A 56 27.35 20.13 -5.56
N PHE A 57 26.91 19.61 -4.42
CA PHE A 57 26.70 18.21 -4.17
C PHE A 57 25.20 17.91 -4.06
N VAL A 58 24.76 16.83 -4.70
CA VAL A 58 23.41 16.28 -4.54
C VAL A 58 23.54 14.92 -3.88
N GLY A 59 23.13 14.82 -2.61
CA GLY A 59 23.06 13.57 -1.88
C GLY A 59 21.68 12.95 -2.03
N ILE A 60 21.61 11.65 -2.29
CA ILE A 60 20.36 10.89 -2.40
C ILE A 60 20.45 9.70 -1.45
N SER A 61 19.39 9.48 -0.67
CA SER A 61 19.24 8.40 0.29
C SER A 61 17.87 7.73 0.10
N GLY A 62 17.90 6.44 -0.27
CA GLY A 62 16.77 5.70 -0.80
C GLY A 62 16.75 5.69 -2.34
N ALA A 63 15.95 4.79 -2.93
CA ALA A 63 15.79 4.70 -4.38
C ALA A 63 14.90 5.83 -4.89
N ALA A 64 15.50 6.93 -5.34
CA ALA A 64 14.78 8.02 -5.98
C ALA A 64 14.35 7.61 -7.40
N THR A 65 13.07 7.70 -7.67
CA THR A 65 12.45 7.42 -8.97
C THR A 65 11.60 8.60 -9.41
N LEU A 66 10.96 8.52 -10.58
CA LEU A 66 9.99 9.54 -10.99
C LEU A 66 8.71 9.48 -10.15
N ASP A 67 8.34 8.29 -9.67
CA ASP A 67 7.14 8.09 -8.84
C ASP A 67 7.38 8.43 -7.36
N VAL A 68 8.63 8.32 -6.90
CA VAL A 68 9.07 8.68 -5.55
C VAL A 68 10.36 9.50 -5.68
N PRO A 69 10.25 10.78 -6.07
CA PRO A 69 11.42 11.61 -6.28
C PRO A 69 12.10 11.91 -4.95
N GLY A 70 13.40 12.20 -5.00
CA GLY A 70 14.13 12.73 -3.85
C GLY A 70 13.67 14.15 -3.55
N ASN A 71 13.50 14.51 -2.27
CA ASN A 71 13.29 15.90 -1.88
C ASN A 71 14.21 16.32 -0.73
N GLY A 72 14.77 17.52 -0.87
CA GLY A 72 15.32 18.29 0.24
C GLY A 72 16.00 19.59 -0.16
N GLY A 73 16.04 20.54 0.77
CA GLY A 73 16.47 21.90 0.50
C GLY A 73 17.93 22.09 0.05
N LEU A 74 18.18 23.19 -0.66
CA LEU A 74 19.50 23.69 -1.06
C LEU A 74 20.14 24.50 0.07
N ARG A 75 21.29 24.02 0.56
CA ARG A 75 22.13 24.73 1.53
C ARG A 75 23.27 25.43 0.81
N LEU A 76 23.52 26.70 1.13
CA LEU A 76 24.71 27.45 0.73
C LEU A 76 25.59 27.71 1.95
N TRP A 77 26.80 27.14 1.98
CA TRP A 77 27.70 27.25 3.13
C TRP A 77 29.18 27.17 2.75
N SER A 78 30.05 27.75 3.57
CA SER A 78 31.51 27.64 3.45
C SER A 78 32.01 26.46 4.31
N TYR A 79 32.66 25.48 3.69
CA TYR A 79 33.17 24.30 4.37
C TYR A 79 34.71 24.32 4.44
N PRO A 80 35.31 23.68 5.46
CA PRO A 80 36.77 23.58 5.56
C PRO A 80 37.39 22.72 4.44
N SER A 81 36.63 21.80 3.85
CA SER A 81 37.03 20.99 2.69
C SER A 81 35.81 20.51 1.91
N LEU A 82 36.03 20.07 0.66
CA LEU A 82 34.98 19.43 -0.13
C LEU A 82 34.53 18.08 0.47
N ASP A 83 35.43 17.36 1.14
CA ASP A 83 35.05 16.11 1.84
C ASP A 83 34.13 16.37 3.02
N ALA A 84 34.31 17.48 3.74
CA ALA A 84 33.37 17.90 4.78
C ALA A 84 31.98 18.20 4.18
N ALA A 85 31.92 18.84 3.01
CA ALA A 85 30.66 19.07 2.30
C ALA A 85 30.02 17.76 1.82
N ARG A 86 30.80 16.81 1.29
CA ARG A 86 30.33 15.46 0.89
C ARG A 86 29.79 14.66 2.08
N ALA A 87 30.45 14.74 3.24
CA ALA A 87 29.98 14.08 4.45
C ALA A 87 28.66 14.70 4.95
N GLU A 88 28.57 16.03 4.96
CA GLU A 88 27.35 16.71 5.41
C GLU A 88 26.16 16.48 4.46
N VAL A 89 26.34 16.55 3.14
CA VAL A 89 25.22 16.31 2.20
C VAL A 89 24.66 14.89 2.34
N ARG A 90 25.51 13.88 2.60
CA ARG A 90 25.09 12.50 2.87
C ARG A 90 24.26 12.42 4.15
N ALA A 91 24.79 12.95 5.25
CA ALA A 91 24.12 12.91 6.55
C ALA A 91 22.77 13.65 6.51
N LEU A 92 22.70 14.77 5.79
CA LEU A 92 21.46 15.51 5.58
C LEU A 92 20.48 14.75 4.68
N ALA A 93 20.93 14.11 3.60
CA ALA A 93 20.06 13.28 2.75
C ALA A 93 19.46 12.10 3.53
N ASP A 94 20.24 11.44 4.39
CA ASP A 94 19.75 10.39 5.30
C ASP A 94 18.74 10.95 6.32
N GLY A 95 18.98 12.17 6.82
CA GLY A 95 18.02 12.89 7.65
C GLY A 95 16.71 13.17 6.92
N MET A 96 16.77 13.50 5.63
CA MET A 96 15.59 13.73 4.79
C MET A 96 14.84 12.43 4.51
N ALA A 97 15.56 11.32 4.24
CA ALA A 97 14.94 10.01 4.11
C ALA A 97 14.13 9.64 5.37
N ARG A 98 14.69 9.89 6.56
CA ARG A 98 13.96 9.70 7.82
C ARG A 98 12.76 10.65 7.94
N LYS A 99 12.89 11.95 7.66
CA LYS A 99 11.75 12.88 7.72
C LYS A 99 10.62 12.45 6.80
N HIS A 100 10.94 12.13 5.56
CA HIS A 100 9.95 11.69 4.58
C HIS A 100 9.28 10.37 4.99
N ALA A 101 10.04 9.44 5.57
CA ALA A 101 9.50 8.19 6.08
C ALA A 101 8.57 8.40 7.29
N ALA A 102 8.93 9.27 8.25
CA ALA A 102 8.16 9.52 9.47
C ALA A 102 6.78 10.17 9.22
N TYR A 103 6.62 10.83 8.08
CA TYR A 103 5.37 11.49 7.69
C TYR A 103 4.73 10.90 6.44
N GLY A 104 5.39 9.92 5.82
CA GLY A 104 4.97 9.34 4.55
C GLY A 104 4.73 10.44 3.54
N THR A 105 5.72 11.25 3.18
CA THR A 105 5.51 12.47 2.37
C THR A 105 5.34 12.21 0.86
N GLY A 106 5.60 10.98 0.41
CA GLY A 106 5.68 10.65 -1.02
C GLY A 106 7.07 10.84 -1.64
N PHE A 107 8.07 11.27 -0.86
CA PHE A 107 9.43 11.50 -1.34
C PHE A 107 10.46 10.52 -0.78
N ALA A 108 11.54 10.31 -1.54
CA ALA A 108 12.80 9.76 -1.05
C ALA A 108 13.66 10.87 -0.42
N GLY A 109 14.72 10.49 0.31
CA GLY A 109 15.65 11.47 0.88
C GLY A 109 16.56 12.07 -0.18
N ALA A 110 16.59 13.40 -0.30
CA ALA A 110 17.64 14.08 -1.05
C ALA A 110 18.12 15.33 -0.32
N LYS A 111 19.30 15.82 -0.68
CA LYS A 111 19.79 17.12 -0.22
C LYS A 111 20.73 17.74 -1.23
N LEU A 112 20.68 19.07 -1.34
CA LEU A 112 21.65 19.84 -2.10
C LEU A 112 22.52 20.68 -1.16
N VAL A 113 23.84 20.62 -1.34
CA VAL A 113 24.81 21.44 -0.64
C VAL A 113 25.70 22.14 -1.67
N CYS A 114 25.68 23.46 -1.69
CA CYS A 114 26.66 24.27 -2.37
C CYS A 114 27.79 24.62 -1.39
N ALA A 115 28.97 24.02 -1.61
CA ALA A 115 30.20 24.39 -0.93
C ALA A 115 30.78 25.64 -1.58
N ALA A 116 30.54 26.80 -0.97
CA ALA A 116 30.95 28.10 -1.49
C ALA A 116 32.48 28.23 -1.50
N SER A 117 33.02 28.78 -2.59
CA SER A 117 34.46 29.08 -2.74
C SER A 117 34.91 30.36 -2.04
N LYS A 118 33.94 31.17 -1.59
CA LYS A 118 34.13 32.43 -0.85
C LYS A 118 33.18 32.48 0.34
N ASP A 119 33.41 33.45 1.23
CA ASP A 119 32.54 33.67 2.39
C ASP A 119 31.10 33.97 1.93
N VAL A 120 30.14 33.19 2.43
CA VAL A 120 28.71 33.32 2.09
C VAL A 120 28.17 34.71 2.46
N ALA A 121 28.71 35.37 3.48
CA ALA A 121 28.33 36.73 3.85
C ALA A 121 28.64 37.78 2.74
N THR A 122 29.52 37.43 1.80
CA THR A 122 29.94 38.31 0.69
C THR A 122 29.23 38.00 -0.63
N PHE A 123 28.27 37.07 -0.65
CA PHE A 123 27.49 36.77 -1.86
C PHE A 123 26.62 37.96 -2.25
N THR A 124 26.82 38.46 -3.46
CA THR A 124 25.99 39.49 -4.08
C THR A 124 24.71 38.87 -4.67
N ALA A 125 23.75 39.71 -5.04
CA ALA A 125 22.57 39.25 -5.81
C ALA A 125 22.98 38.58 -7.13
N SER A 126 24.04 39.07 -7.79
CA SER A 126 24.57 38.48 -9.01
C SER A 126 25.15 37.08 -8.78
N ASP A 127 25.86 36.86 -7.66
CA ASP A 127 26.39 35.54 -7.30
C ASP A 127 25.25 34.56 -7.03
N LYS A 128 24.20 35.00 -6.33
CA LYS A 128 23.01 34.18 -6.09
C LYS A 128 22.32 33.82 -7.39
N HIS A 129 22.12 34.75 -8.32
CA HIS A 129 21.53 34.43 -9.62
C HIS A 129 22.34 33.37 -10.39
N ALA A 130 23.66 33.52 -10.43
CA ALA A 130 24.54 32.55 -11.10
C ALA A 130 24.54 31.17 -10.40
N LEU A 131 24.43 31.13 -9.07
CA LEU A 131 24.22 29.89 -8.32
C LEU A 131 22.90 29.23 -8.73
N LEU A 132 21.80 29.99 -8.78
CA LEU A 132 20.48 29.47 -9.13
C LEU A 132 20.44 28.95 -10.59
N ASP A 133 21.08 29.65 -11.54
CA ASP A 133 21.21 29.17 -12.92
C ASP A 133 21.92 27.80 -12.96
N SER A 134 22.97 27.64 -12.17
CA SER A 134 23.75 26.41 -12.15
C SER A 134 23.01 25.26 -11.44
N VAL A 135 22.29 25.56 -10.35
CA VAL A 135 21.46 24.57 -9.66
C VAL A 135 20.29 24.13 -10.55
N ALA A 136 19.66 25.05 -11.29
CA ALA A 136 18.63 24.71 -12.27
C ALA A 136 19.16 23.73 -13.32
N TRP A 137 20.36 23.98 -13.85
CA TRP A 137 21.01 23.06 -14.78
C TRP A 137 21.22 21.67 -14.17
N VAL A 138 21.70 21.58 -12.92
CA VAL A 138 21.88 20.29 -12.21
C VAL A 138 20.54 19.56 -12.05
N LEU A 139 19.48 20.25 -11.60
CA LEU A 139 18.15 19.65 -11.42
C LEU A 139 17.58 19.15 -12.75
N ASP A 140 17.77 19.90 -13.83
CA ASP A 140 17.29 19.50 -15.16
C ASP A 140 17.98 18.24 -15.68
N GLN A 141 19.25 18.00 -15.34
CA GLN A 141 19.93 16.74 -15.65
C GLN A 141 19.32 15.55 -14.91
N LEU A 142 18.72 15.78 -13.74
CA LEU A 142 18.08 14.74 -12.93
C LEU A 142 16.65 14.44 -13.37
N ARG A 143 16.09 15.20 -14.33
CA ARG A 143 14.82 14.92 -15.01
C ARG A 143 13.66 14.62 -14.05
N GLY A 144 13.56 15.35 -12.94
CA GLY A 144 12.48 15.19 -11.96
C GLY A 144 12.71 14.13 -10.90
N GLN A 145 13.85 13.43 -10.89
CA GLN A 145 14.19 12.50 -9.81
C GLN A 145 14.57 13.19 -8.50
N VAL A 146 14.83 14.50 -8.52
CA VAL A 146 15.12 15.29 -7.31
C VAL A 146 14.42 16.65 -7.39
N TYR A 147 13.72 17.01 -6.33
CA TYR A 147 13.16 18.34 -6.09
C TYR A 147 13.93 19.03 -4.95
N THR A 148 14.24 20.30 -5.14
CA THR A 148 14.87 21.12 -4.09
C THR A 148 13.88 22.06 -3.41
N GLY A 149 14.34 22.74 -2.35
CA GLY A 149 13.59 23.73 -1.58
C GLY A 149 14.53 24.62 -0.75
N CYS A 150 13.99 25.34 0.23
CA CYS A 150 14.77 26.22 1.10
C CYS A 150 15.67 25.43 2.09
N ASP A 151 16.87 25.93 2.35
CA ASP A 151 17.71 25.59 3.52
C ASP A 151 18.60 26.81 3.87
N LEU A 152 19.63 26.61 4.69
CA LEU A 152 20.52 27.64 5.19
C LEU A 152 21.09 28.53 4.06
N ASN A 153 20.90 29.84 4.22
CA ASN A 153 21.26 30.92 3.29
C ASN A 153 20.52 30.97 1.94
N ILE A 154 19.49 30.14 1.77
CA ILE A 154 18.59 30.12 0.60
C ILE A 154 17.17 30.45 1.07
N SER A 155 16.61 31.53 0.51
CA SER A 155 15.29 32.07 0.89
C SER A 155 14.17 31.61 -0.04
N VAL A 156 12.92 31.86 0.36
CA VAL A 156 11.74 31.66 -0.52
C VAL A 156 11.80 32.51 -1.79
N HIS A 157 12.41 33.69 -1.73
CA HIS A 157 12.65 34.52 -2.92
C HIS A 157 13.67 33.87 -3.87
N ASP A 158 14.70 33.22 -3.31
CA ASP A 158 15.66 32.45 -4.12
C ASP A 158 14.97 31.23 -4.77
N MET A 159 14.03 30.58 -4.08
CA MET A 159 13.24 29.47 -4.66
C MET A 159 12.26 29.93 -5.73
N ALA A 160 11.61 31.09 -5.55
CA ALA A 160 10.80 31.70 -6.60
C ALA A 160 11.65 31.99 -7.84
N GLY A 161 12.85 32.58 -7.66
CA GLY A 161 13.80 32.77 -8.75
C GLY A 161 14.25 31.45 -9.40
N LEU A 162 14.50 30.40 -8.60
CA LEU A 162 14.89 29.10 -9.14
C LEU A 162 13.76 28.43 -9.93
N ALA A 163 12.51 28.58 -9.49
CA ALA A 163 11.34 28.00 -10.16
C ALA A 163 11.03 28.66 -11.52
N GLU A 164 11.48 29.90 -11.74
CA GLU A 164 11.48 30.51 -13.09
C GLU A 164 12.43 29.80 -14.07
N ARG A 165 13.41 29.04 -13.55
CA ARG A 165 14.48 28.38 -14.32
C ARG A 165 14.28 26.87 -14.45
N SER A 166 13.73 26.21 -13.43
CA SER A 166 13.52 24.75 -13.41
C SER A 166 12.19 24.39 -12.73
N PRO A 167 11.44 23.38 -13.24
CA PRO A 167 10.18 22.95 -12.63
C PRO A 167 10.36 22.08 -11.37
N TYR A 168 11.59 21.67 -11.04
CA TYR A 168 11.93 20.73 -9.97
C TYR A 168 12.26 21.43 -8.65
N VAL A 169 11.42 22.41 -8.28
CA VAL A 169 11.56 23.26 -7.09
C VAL A 169 10.25 23.23 -6.32
N LEU A 170 10.32 23.06 -5.00
CA LEU A 170 9.20 23.17 -4.05
C LEU A 170 9.41 24.39 -3.14
N ALA A 171 8.38 24.74 -2.37
CA ALA A 171 8.23 26.03 -1.71
C ALA A 171 8.30 27.21 -2.70
N ALA A 172 7.74 27.02 -3.90
CA ALA A 172 7.88 27.95 -5.01
C ALA A 172 6.57 28.29 -5.74
N LEU A 173 5.48 27.54 -5.51
CA LEU A 173 4.18 27.93 -6.02
C LEU A 173 3.68 29.22 -5.32
N PRO A 174 2.91 30.07 -6.02
CA PRO A 174 2.50 31.37 -5.48
C PRO A 174 1.53 31.22 -4.30
N ASN A 175 2.11 31.14 -3.10
CA ASN A 175 1.49 31.36 -1.80
C ASN A 175 2.54 32.01 -0.89
N LEU A 176 2.82 33.29 -1.14
CA LEU A 176 3.91 34.03 -0.46
C LEU A 176 3.68 34.22 1.04
N ASP A 177 2.46 33.97 1.52
CA ASP A 177 2.09 34.10 2.93
C ASP A 177 2.49 32.86 3.77
N ILE A 178 2.82 31.73 3.11
CA ILE A 178 3.25 30.50 3.78
C ILE A 178 4.78 30.44 3.82
N CYS A 179 5.35 30.50 5.02
CA CYS A 179 6.78 30.43 5.24
C CYS A 179 7.20 29.01 5.69
N PRO A 180 8.12 28.32 4.97
CA PRO A 180 8.62 27.00 5.39
C PRO A 180 9.31 26.97 6.76
N ASN A 181 9.88 28.11 7.19
CA ASN A 181 10.43 28.24 8.53
C ASN A 181 9.32 28.30 9.59
N ALA A 182 8.23 29.00 9.30
CA ALA A 182 7.07 29.05 10.19
C ALA A 182 6.37 27.68 10.29
N THR A 183 6.19 26.96 9.16
CA THR A 183 5.66 25.59 9.20
C THR A 183 6.51 24.69 10.09
N THR A 184 7.84 24.77 9.96
CA THR A 184 8.78 24.02 10.81
C THR A 184 8.66 24.42 12.28
N ALA A 185 8.52 25.72 12.59
CA ALA A 185 8.32 26.20 13.96
C ALA A 185 7.04 25.65 14.59
N HIS A 186 5.91 25.71 13.87
CA HIS A 186 4.64 25.14 14.35
C HIS A 186 4.72 23.62 14.53
N GLY A 187 5.48 22.93 13.68
CA GLY A 187 5.83 21.52 13.87
C GLY A 187 6.56 21.27 15.19
N VAL A 188 7.64 22.02 15.45
CA VAL A 188 8.40 21.92 16.70
C VAL A 188 7.53 22.20 17.93
N VAL A 189 6.66 23.20 17.88
CA VAL A 189 5.69 23.48 18.95
C VAL A 189 4.76 22.29 19.18
N GLY A 190 4.30 21.63 18.11
CA GLY A 190 3.54 20.38 18.19
C GLY A 190 4.31 19.25 18.88
N ALA A 191 5.59 19.06 18.52
CA ALA A 191 6.45 18.05 19.15
C ALA A 191 6.72 18.34 20.63
N VAL A 192 7.00 19.61 20.98
CA VAL A 192 7.16 20.05 22.37
C VAL A 192 5.87 19.75 23.15
N SER A 193 4.72 20.15 22.62
CA SER A 193 3.42 19.92 23.25
C SER A 193 3.17 18.43 23.51
N ALA A 194 3.38 17.57 22.51
CA ALA A 194 3.22 16.12 22.64
C ALA A 194 4.21 15.47 23.63
N THR A 195 5.43 16.02 23.74
CA THR A 195 6.43 15.55 24.72
C THR A 195 5.99 15.74 26.16
N PHE A 196 5.11 16.73 26.40
CA PHE A 196 4.58 17.06 27.73
C PHE A 196 3.06 16.85 27.82
N ASP A 197 2.52 15.90 27.05
CA ASP A 197 1.10 15.50 27.06
C ASP A 197 0.13 16.69 26.90
N GLY A 198 0.50 17.65 26.05
CA GLY A 198 -0.27 18.88 25.78
C GLY A 198 -0.05 20.01 26.78
N ASN A 199 0.61 19.75 27.92
CA ASN A 199 0.74 20.71 29.00
C ASN A 199 2.07 21.46 28.95
N VAL A 200 2.08 22.61 28.25
CA VAL A 200 3.23 23.52 28.17
C VAL A 200 3.14 24.72 29.14
N ARG A 201 1.96 25.00 29.69
CA ARG A 201 1.72 26.17 30.54
C ARG A 201 2.48 26.05 31.86
N GLY A 202 3.17 27.12 32.25
CA GLY A 202 3.97 27.17 33.48
C GLY A 202 5.28 26.36 33.45
N ARG A 203 5.56 25.62 32.38
CA ARG A 203 6.84 24.95 32.16
C ARG A 203 7.91 25.90 31.66
N THR A 204 9.18 25.56 31.89
CA THR A 204 10.32 26.35 31.43
C THR A 204 10.96 25.72 30.19
N PHE A 205 11.00 26.44 29.08
CA PHE A 205 11.66 26.00 27.84
C PHE A 205 12.83 26.90 27.49
N LEU A 206 13.96 26.32 27.13
CA LEU A 206 15.14 27.05 26.67
C LEU A 206 15.30 26.90 25.16
N VAL A 207 15.03 27.97 24.42
CA VAL A 207 15.19 28.01 22.95
C VAL A 207 16.61 28.45 22.61
N HIS A 208 17.38 27.55 21.99
CA HIS A 208 18.75 27.81 21.57
C HIS A 208 18.80 28.12 20.06
N GLY A 209 19.06 29.38 19.71
CA GLY A 209 18.99 29.90 18.34
C GLY A 209 17.63 30.51 18.06
N CYS A 210 17.60 31.83 17.86
CA CYS A 210 16.41 32.64 17.66
C CYS A 210 16.33 33.20 16.22
N GLY A 211 16.74 32.37 15.26
CA GLY A 211 16.56 32.65 13.83
C GLY A 211 15.10 32.52 13.37
N ALA A 212 14.90 32.26 12.08
CA ALA A 212 13.57 32.21 11.46
C ALA A 212 12.61 31.16 12.08
N VAL A 213 13.16 30.06 12.61
CA VAL A 213 12.36 29.02 13.29
C VAL A 213 12.26 29.31 14.79
N GLY A 214 13.39 29.47 15.47
CA GLY A 214 13.41 29.56 16.93
C GLY A 214 12.70 30.79 17.51
N SER A 215 12.71 31.92 16.80
CA SER A 215 11.96 33.11 17.24
C SER A 215 10.45 32.88 17.25
N VAL A 216 9.92 32.15 16.27
CA VAL A 216 8.52 31.74 16.20
C VAL A 216 8.22 30.73 17.30
N VAL A 217 9.07 29.72 17.50
CA VAL A 217 8.89 28.73 18.58
C VAL A 217 8.86 29.40 19.96
N ALA A 218 9.78 30.32 20.25
CA ALA A 218 9.82 31.05 21.50
C ALA A 218 8.56 31.90 21.74
N THR A 219 8.07 32.55 20.67
CA THR A 219 6.84 33.36 20.67
C THR A 219 5.61 32.49 20.96
N GLU A 220 5.46 31.38 20.25
CA GLU A 220 4.34 30.45 20.39
C GLU A 220 4.27 29.77 21.76
N LEU A 221 5.42 29.32 22.29
CA LEU A 221 5.47 28.72 23.63
C LEU A 221 5.14 29.74 24.73
N ARG A 222 5.62 30.99 24.59
CA ARG A 222 5.25 32.08 25.49
C ARG A 222 3.75 32.34 25.44
N ASP A 223 3.16 32.42 24.25
CA ASP A 223 1.73 32.69 24.08
C ASP A 223 0.86 31.55 24.59
N ALA A 224 1.37 30.31 24.59
CA ALA A 224 0.77 29.16 25.27
C ALA A 224 0.92 29.18 26.80
N GLY A 225 1.58 30.20 27.37
CA GLY A 225 1.73 30.42 28.81
C GLY A 225 2.95 29.73 29.43
N ALA A 226 3.96 29.35 28.63
CA ALA A 226 5.21 28.82 29.14
C ALA A 226 6.19 29.94 29.56
N ARG A 227 7.09 29.64 30.49
CA ARG A 227 8.28 30.47 30.76
C ARG A 227 9.34 30.13 29.71
N VAL A 228 9.70 31.08 28.87
CA VAL A 228 10.68 30.84 27.80
C VAL A 228 11.97 31.59 28.10
N LEU A 229 13.09 30.86 28.04
CA LEU A 229 14.44 31.38 28.03
C LEU A 229 14.97 31.31 26.59
N ALA A 230 15.66 32.32 26.11
CA ALA A 230 16.16 32.35 24.74
C ALA A 230 17.61 32.85 24.67
N LEU A 231 18.44 32.17 23.87
CA LEU A 231 19.74 32.68 23.47
C LEU A 231 19.97 32.57 21.95
N ASP A 232 20.85 33.43 21.46
CA ASP A 232 21.38 33.41 20.11
C ASP A 232 22.79 34.01 20.15
N MET A 233 23.67 33.61 19.23
CA MET A 233 24.99 34.24 19.07
C MET A 233 24.86 35.73 18.77
N ASP A 234 23.84 36.11 18.00
CA ASP A 234 23.45 37.49 17.80
C ASP A 234 22.38 37.87 18.85
N ALA A 235 22.82 38.55 19.91
CA ALA A 235 21.95 39.00 21.00
C ALA A 235 20.78 39.89 20.55
N SER A 236 20.78 40.43 19.32
CA SER A 236 19.59 41.12 18.81
C SER A 236 18.42 40.17 18.53
N ARG A 237 18.70 38.90 18.16
CA ARG A 237 17.69 37.92 17.74
C ARG A 237 16.95 37.27 18.90
N SER A 238 17.59 37.13 20.06
CA SER A 238 16.96 36.61 21.28
C SER A 238 16.16 37.66 22.07
N ARG A 239 16.12 38.92 21.61
CA ARG A 239 15.26 39.98 22.18
C ARG A 239 13.82 39.84 21.72
N ILE A 240 13.11 38.87 22.29
CA ILE A 240 11.69 38.59 22.00
C ILE A 240 10.85 39.09 23.17
N ARG A 241 9.78 39.85 22.89
CA ARG A 241 8.91 40.43 23.92
C ARG A 241 8.33 39.32 24.82
N GLY A 242 8.46 39.46 26.14
CA GLY A 242 7.91 38.49 27.11
C GLY A 242 8.67 37.15 27.18
N VAL A 243 9.84 37.06 26.55
CA VAL A 243 10.79 35.94 26.66
C VAL A 243 12.01 36.44 27.43
N GLU A 244 12.56 35.62 28.33
CA GLU A 244 13.75 35.96 29.10
C GLU A 244 15.01 35.72 28.25
N GLN A 245 15.75 36.79 27.99
CA GLN A 245 16.97 36.74 27.21
C GLN A 245 18.16 36.29 28.06
N LEU A 246 18.87 35.27 27.59
CA LEU A 246 20.16 34.86 28.14
C LEU A 246 21.32 35.49 27.35
N ALA A 247 22.49 35.60 27.99
CA ALA A 247 23.71 36.05 27.33
C ALA A 247 24.13 35.08 26.20
N PRO A 248 24.71 35.54 25.08
CA PRO A 248 25.14 34.67 23.99
C PRO A 248 26.13 33.56 24.39
N ASP A 249 26.94 33.81 25.42
CA ASP A 249 27.94 32.91 25.98
C ASP A 249 27.47 32.16 27.24
N ALA A 250 26.17 32.24 27.56
CA ALA A 250 25.61 31.54 28.70
C ALA A 250 25.84 30.03 28.57
N ARG A 251 26.25 29.39 29.69
CA ARG A 251 26.34 27.93 29.82
C ARG A 251 24.93 27.34 29.92
N TRP A 252 24.19 27.41 28.83
CA TRP A 252 22.77 27.08 28.76
C TRP A 252 22.46 25.65 29.18
N TRP A 253 23.42 24.73 29.03
CA TRP A 253 23.30 23.34 29.47
C TRP A 253 23.25 23.18 31.00
N GLU A 254 23.70 24.18 31.77
CA GLU A 254 23.65 24.16 33.24
C GLU A 254 22.40 24.83 33.81
N ILE A 255 21.53 25.38 32.94
CA ILE A 255 20.30 26.04 33.34
C ILE A 255 19.19 25.00 33.45
N GLU A 256 18.51 24.99 34.59
CA GLU A 256 17.40 24.07 34.83
C GLU A 256 16.17 24.48 34.01
N CYS A 257 15.66 23.54 33.21
CA CYS A 257 14.47 23.71 32.39
C CYS A 257 13.75 22.37 32.14
N ASP A 258 12.49 22.43 31.71
CA ASP A 258 11.74 21.23 31.31
C ASP A 258 12.30 20.68 29.98
N ALA A 259 12.52 21.53 28.98
CA ALA A 259 13.17 21.13 27.74
C ALA A 259 14.09 22.21 27.16
N VAL A 260 15.15 21.75 26.50
CA VAL A 260 15.91 22.57 25.56
C VAL A 260 15.37 22.32 24.16
N VAL A 261 15.11 23.42 23.44
CA VAL A 261 14.54 23.45 22.10
C VAL A 261 15.60 23.99 21.13
N PRO A 262 16.49 23.12 20.61
CA PRO A 262 17.59 23.54 19.75
C PRO A 262 17.09 23.91 18.35
N CYS A 263 17.35 25.14 17.93
CA CYS A 263 16.91 25.73 16.65
C CYS A 263 18.06 26.46 15.92
N SER A 264 19.31 26.03 16.18
CA SER A 264 20.55 26.62 15.68
C SER A 264 21.35 25.64 14.78
N SER A 265 22.67 25.82 14.70
CA SER A 265 23.59 25.00 13.91
C SER A 265 23.66 23.54 14.35
N SER A 266 24.03 22.67 13.40
CA SER A 266 24.37 21.26 13.63
C SER A 266 25.47 21.10 14.68
N TYR A 267 25.56 19.90 15.26
CA TYR A 267 26.62 19.46 16.19
C TYR A 267 26.71 20.30 17.47
N LEU A 268 25.58 20.82 17.94
CA LEU A 268 25.49 21.69 19.12
C LEU A 268 25.83 20.96 20.43
N VAL A 269 25.54 19.66 20.53
CA VAL A 269 25.68 18.88 21.78
C VAL A 269 26.83 17.89 21.64
N ASP A 270 27.90 18.13 22.40
CA ASP A 270 29.00 17.20 22.59
C ASP A 270 28.84 16.38 23.89
N VAL A 271 29.78 15.47 24.16
CA VAL A 271 29.73 14.61 25.36
C VAL A 271 29.77 15.43 26.67
N PRO A 272 30.66 16.43 26.85
CA PRO A 272 30.65 17.29 28.03
C PRO A 272 29.32 18.02 28.28
N ILE A 273 28.71 18.58 27.22
CA ILE A 273 27.40 19.24 27.28
C ILE A 273 26.33 18.21 27.64
N ALA A 274 26.29 17.07 26.95
CA ALA A 274 25.35 15.99 27.22
C ALA A 274 25.42 15.48 28.67
N ALA A 275 26.63 15.41 29.25
CA ALA A 275 26.83 15.00 30.64
C ALA A 275 26.36 16.06 31.66
N SER A 276 26.41 17.34 31.29
CA SER A 276 26.10 18.47 32.19
C SER A 276 24.67 18.99 32.04
N LEU A 277 23.95 18.56 30.99
CA LEU A 277 22.63 19.06 30.61
C LEU A 277 21.60 18.95 31.76
N ARG A 278 20.95 20.06 32.13
CA ARG A 278 19.90 20.13 33.16
C ARG A 278 18.48 20.29 32.59
N ALA A 279 18.19 19.54 31.54
CA ALA A 279 16.88 19.47 30.90
C ALA A 279 16.28 18.06 31.00
N ARG A 280 14.96 17.96 30.98
CA ARG A 280 14.26 16.66 30.93
C ARG A 280 14.06 16.17 29.50
N ALA A 281 14.02 17.08 28.54
CA ALA A 281 13.87 16.75 27.13
C ALA A 281 14.73 17.62 26.20
N LEU A 282 15.05 17.05 25.04
CA LEU A 282 15.64 17.69 23.87
C LEU A 282 14.68 17.47 22.69
N VAL A 283 14.06 18.56 22.21
CA VAL A 283 13.06 18.51 21.13
C VAL A 283 13.11 19.83 20.35
N GLY A 284 13.56 19.80 19.10
CA GLY A 284 13.83 21.03 18.36
C GLY A 284 13.96 20.87 16.84
N ALA A 285 14.53 21.89 16.19
CA ALA A 285 14.72 21.99 14.75
C ALA A 285 16.16 21.77 14.25
N THR A 286 17.16 21.81 15.13
CA THR A 286 18.56 21.61 14.72
C THR A 286 18.75 20.24 14.07
N ASN A 287 19.20 20.24 12.80
CA ASN A 287 19.61 19.02 12.11
C ASN A 287 20.94 18.52 12.67
N LEU A 288 21.10 17.20 12.81
CA LEU A 288 22.34 16.59 13.31
C LEU A 288 22.80 17.19 14.66
N LEU A 289 21.92 17.13 15.67
CA LEU A 289 22.12 17.82 16.95
C LEU A 289 23.44 17.45 17.67
N PHE A 290 23.85 16.18 17.61
CA PHE A 290 24.98 15.66 18.37
C PHE A 290 26.26 15.68 17.56
N SER A 291 27.36 16.15 18.14
CA SER A 291 28.70 16.15 17.50
C SER A 291 29.22 14.73 17.24
N GLU A 292 28.81 13.78 18.07
CA GLU A 292 29.26 12.39 18.03
C GLU A 292 28.20 11.44 18.62
N PRO A 293 28.17 10.15 18.22
CA PRO A 293 27.21 9.17 18.74
C PRO A 293 27.23 9.03 20.27
N ALA A 294 28.41 9.14 20.89
CA ALA A 294 28.57 9.04 22.35
C ALA A 294 27.81 10.14 23.13
N ALA A 295 27.57 11.31 22.51
CA ALA A 295 26.78 12.37 23.12
C ALA A 295 25.30 11.98 23.21
N LEU A 296 24.74 11.39 22.15
CA LEU A 296 23.38 10.83 22.16
C LEU A 296 23.24 9.70 23.18
N GLU A 297 24.19 8.77 23.20
CA GLU A 297 24.20 7.67 24.20
C GLU A 297 24.22 8.22 25.64
N THR A 298 24.95 9.31 25.88
CA THR A 298 24.99 9.97 27.18
C THR A 298 23.66 10.60 27.55
N VAL A 299 22.98 11.27 26.62
CA VAL A 299 21.61 11.82 26.82
C VAL A 299 20.62 10.69 27.16
N VAL A 300 20.63 9.62 26.37
CA VAL A 300 19.72 8.46 26.57
C VAL A 300 19.97 7.79 27.92
N ARG A 301 21.23 7.53 28.27
CA ARG A 301 21.62 6.90 29.55
C ARG A 301 21.23 7.75 30.76
N ARG A 302 21.17 9.07 30.63
CA ARG A 302 20.71 10.00 31.67
C ARG A 302 19.19 10.10 31.78
N GLY A 303 18.43 9.38 30.95
CA GLY A 303 16.97 9.41 30.95
C GLY A 303 16.39 10.71 30.39
N ILE A 304 17.16 11.49 29.63
CA ILE A 304 16.68 12.70 28.97
C ILE A 304 15.93 12.28 27.70
N ILE A 305 14.68 12.73 27.56
CA ILE A 305 13.86 12.41 26.39
C ILE A 305 14.42 13.15 25.17
N PHE A 306 14.91 12.43 24.17
CA PHE A 306 15.32 13.04 22.91
C PHE A 306 14.32 12.67 21.81
N VAL A 307 13.64 13.68 21.26
CA VAL A 307 12.82 13.53 20.05
C VAL A 307 13.69 13.92 18.85
N PRO A 308 13.99 12.97 17.93
CA PRO A 308 14.80 13.26 16.76
C PRO A 308 14.20 14.37 15.91
N GLU A 309 15.06 15.19 15.28
CA GLU A 309 14.64 16.22 14.35
C GLU A 309 13.90 15.64 13.15
N SER A 310 14.17 14.37 12.82
CA SER A 310 13.46 13.66 11.77
C SER A 310 11.96 13.54 12.06
N VAL A 311 11.56 13.71 13.32
CA VAL A 311 10.17 13.77 13.76
C VAL A 311 9.79 15.20 14.13
N SER A 312 10.56 15.89 14.97
CA SER A 312 10.15 17.19 15.53
C SER A 312 10.20 18.37 14.54
N SER A 313 10.93 18.29 13.43
CA SER A 313 11.16 19.42 12.51
C SER A 313 10.80 19.14 11.05
N ALA A 314 9.65 18.49 10.86
CA ALA A 314 9.16 18.08 9.55
C ALA A 314 8.20 19.08 8.86
N GLY A 315 7.98 20.26 9.45
CA GLY A 315 6.97 21.19 8.93
C GLY A 315 7.20 21.64 7.48
N ALA A 316 8.45 21.89 7.09
CA ALA A 316 8.79 22.20 5.69
C ALA A 316 8.45 21.03 4.74
N VAL A 317 8.83 19.80 5.08
CA VAL A 317 8.59 18.64 4.20
C VAL A 317 7.11 18.24 4.12
N ILE A 318 6.33 18.52 5.18
CA ILE A 318 4.88 18.39 5.12
C ILE A 318 4.30 19.41 4.13
N GLY A 319 4.77 20.66 4.18
CA GLY A 319 4.40 21.69 3.20
C GLY A 319 4.77 21.30 1.77
N ASP A 320 5.99 20.81 1.56
CA ASP A 320 6.48 20.30 0.27
C ASP A 320 5.61 19.15 -0.26
N SER A 321 5.17 18.25 0.63
CA SER A 321 4.25 17.15 0.29
C SER A 321 2.89 17.68 -0.19
N ILE A 322 2.33 18.68 0.48
CA ILE A 322 1.07 19.32 0.05
C ILE A 322 1.28 19.99 -1.33
N GLU A 323 2.35 20.77 -1.50
CA GLU A 323 2.63 21.44 -2.78
C GLU A 323 2.74 20.46 -3.95
N HIS A 324 3.38 19.31 -3.72
CA HIS A 324 3.61 18.32 -4.75
C HIS A 324 2.36 17.52 -5.11
N HIS A 325 1.63 17.03 -4.11
CA HIS A 325 0.49 16.15 -4.34
C HIS A 325 -0.83 16.89 -4.57
N ASP A 326 -1.00 18.08 -3.97
CA ASP A 326 -2.16 18.93 -4.15
C ASP A 326 -1.76 20.41 -4.24
N ALA A 327 -1.16 20.75 -5.38
CA ALA A 327 -0.74 22.11 -5.71
C ALA A 327 -1.87 23.14 -5.56
N ARG A 328 -3.13 22.75 -5.81
CA ARG A 328 -4.29 23.63 -5.66
C ARG A 328 -4.57 23.89 -4.18
N ALA A 329 -4.55 22.86 -3.35
CA ALA A 329 -4.72 23.05 -1.91
C ALA A 329 -3.58 23.89 -1.33
N PHE A 330 -2.33 23.66 -1.73
CA PHE A 330 -1.20 24.48 -1.28
C PHE A 330 -1.35 25.96 -1.68
N THR A 331 -1.68 26.24 -2.94
CA THR A 331 -1.83 27.63 -3.44
C THR A 331 -3.02 28.37 -2.86
N THR A 332 -4.05 27.66 -2.40
CA THR A 332 -5.27 28.26 -1.83
C THR A 332 -5.33 28.19 -0.30
N ALA A 333 -4.37 27.52 0.35
CA ALA A 333 -4.30 27.39 1.80
C ALA A 333 -4.08 28.75 2.47
N GLN A 334 -4.77 28.98 3.59
CA GLN A 334 -4.43 30.07 4.48
C GLN A 334 -3.29 29.66 5.40
N PRO A 335 -2.36 30.58 5.78
CA PRO A 335 -1.23 30.23 6.64
C PRO A 335 -1.65 29.55 7.95
N ASP A 336 -2.64 30.09 8.65
CA ASP A 336 -3.14 29.54 9.91
C ASP A 336 -3.68 28.11 9.78
N GLU A 337 -4.36 27.82 8.66
CA GLU A 337 -4.90 26.48 8.35
C GLU A 337 -3.76 25.46 8.20
N LEU A 338 -2.75 25.80 7.40
CA LEU A 338 -1.59 24.93 7.14
C LEU A 338 -0.73 24.77 8.39
N TYR A 339 -0.47 25.85 9.13
CA TYR A 339 0.31 25.81 10.36
C TYR A 339 -0.39 24.98 11.44
N ALA A 340 -1.70 25.09 11.58
CA ALA A 340 -2.47 24.26 12.50
C ALA A 340 -2.45 22.78 12.09
N PHE A 341 -2.57 22.48 10.80
CA PHE A 341 -2.43 21.12 10.28
C PHE A 341 -1.05 20.53 10.59
N VAL A 342 0.03 21.25 10.27
CA VAL A 342 1.41 20.83 10.55
C VAL A 342 1.62 20.60 12.05
N ARG A 343 1.14 21.51 12.91
CA ARG A 343 1.24 21.37 14.37
C ARG A 343 0.58 20.07 14.84
N ARG A 344 -0.62 19.74 14.35
CA ARG A 344 -1.34 18.51 14.71
C ARG A 344 -0.61 17.26 14.20
N ALA A 345 -0.16 17.27 12.95
CA ALA A 345 0.55 16.15 12.34
C ALA A 345 1.83 15.82 13.13
N VAL A 346 2.64 16.83 13.45
CA VAL A 346 3.88 16.63 14.19
C VAL A 346 3.61 16.23 15.64
N ALA A 347 2.59 16.81 16.30
CA ALA A 347 2.21 16.41 17.65
C ALA A 347 1.79 14.93 17.72
N ARG A 348 0.95 14.48 16.78
CA ARG A 348 0.50 13.08 16.69
C ARG A 348 1.67 12.13 16.46
N THR A 349 2.51 12.38 15.45
CA THR A 349 3.68 11.54 15.16
C THR A 349 4.65 11.49 16.35
N THR A 350 4.83 12.60 17.07
CA THR A 350 5.65 12.64 18.28
C THR A 350 5.04 11.82 19.41
N ALA A 351 3.73 11.94 19.65
CA ALA A 351 3.03 11.14 20.66
C ALA A 351 3.11 9.63 20.35
N GLU A 352 2.95 9.25 19.08
CA GLU A 352 3.10 7.87 18.60
C GLU A 352 4.52 7.34 18.83
N LEU A 353 5.55 8.15 18.52
CA LEU A 353 6.94 7.78 18.78
C LEU A 353 7.19 7.53 20.26
N LEU A 354 6.75 8.45 21.13
CA LEU A 354 6.94 8.35 22.57
C LEU A 354 6.17 7.17 23.17
N ALA A 355 4.93 6.93 22.73
CA ALA A 355 4.13 5.79 23.16
C ALA A 355 4.78 4.47 22.73
N THR A 356 5.26 4.39 21.49
CA THR A 356 5.96 3.22 20.95
C THR A 356 7.25 2.94 21.71
N ALA A 357 8.07 3.97 21.93
CA ALA A 357 9.32 3.85 22.67
C ALA A 357 9.08 3.35 24.11
N ARG A 358 8.06 3.88 24.79
CA ARG A 358 7.63 3.39 26.11
C ARG A 358 7.16 1.95 26.08
N ALA A 359 6.37 1.57 25.07
CA ALA A 359 5.85 0.20 24.95
C ALA A 359 6.98 -0.82 24.71
N LEU A 360 8.01 -0.43 23.96
CA LEU A 360 9.17 -1.26 23.65
C LEU A 360 10.30 -1.19 24.69
N ASP A 361 10.20 -0.30 25.67
CA ASP A 361 11.27 -0.01 26.65
C ASP A 361 12.60 0.38 25.99
N VAL A 362 12.52 1.27 24.99
CA VAL A 362 13.67 1.81 24.25
C VAL A 362 13.62 3.33 24.19
N ALA A 363 14.72 3.96 23.82
CA ALA A 363 14.74 5.41 23.59
C ALA A 363 13.86 5.79 22.37
N PRO A 364 13.22 6.98 22.37
CA PRO A 364 12.50 7.46 21.19
C PRO A 364 13.39 7.61 19.93
N SER A 365 14.69 7.79 20.12
CA SER A 365 15.67 7.83 19.03
C SER A 365 16.13 6.45 18.55
N SER A 366 15.60 5.36 19.10
CA SER A 366 15.92 4.00 18.67
C SER A 366 15.42 3.72 17.25
N ARG A 367 16.08 2.78 16.56
CA ARG A 367 15.70 2.39 15.21
C ARG A 367 14.34 1.69 15.20
N GLU A 368 14.06 0.92 16.25
CA GLU A 368 12.85 0.13 16.46
C GLU A 368 11.62 1.02 16.63
N ALA A 369 11.69 2.01 17.53
CA ALA A 369 10.59 2.95 17.73
C ALA A 369 10.32 3.78 16.47
N PHE A 370 11.40 4.24 15.82
CA PHE A 370 11.28 5.02 14.59
C PHE A 370 10.70 4.20 13.42
N ALA A 371 11.11 2.94 13.26
CA ALA A 371 10.62 2.08 12.19
C ALA A 371 9.10 1.87 12.25
N ILE A 372 8.54 1.72 13.46
CA ILE A 372 7.09 1.57 13.66
C ILE A 372 6.36 2.85 13.25
N VAL A 373 6.87 4.03 13.65
CA VAL A 373 6.29 5.32 13.26
C VAL A 373 6.34 5.51 11.74
N ALA A 374 7.48 5.19 11.11
CA ALA A 374 7.63 5.27 9.66
C ALA A 374 6.70 4.31 8.91
N LEU A 375 6.48 3.11 9.43
CA LEU A 375 5.53 2.14 8.88
C LEU A 375 4.09 2.66 8.97
N ALA A 376 3.67 3.15 10.14
CA ALA A 376 2.35 3.73 10.34
C ALA A 376 2.10 4.93 9.41
N ALA A 377 3.10 5.79 9.21
CA ALA A 377 3.02 6.91 8.28
C ALA A 377 2.92 6.44 6.82
N LYS A 378 3.63 5.38 6.44
CA LYS A 378 3.54 4.78 5.10
C LYS A 378 2.16 4.19 4.80
N GLU A 379 1.50 3.60 5.78
CA GLU A 379 0.13 3.07 5.66
C GLU A 379 -0.90 4.18 5.43
N ARG A 380 -0.71 5.35 6.04
CA ARG A 380 -1.58 6.54 5.87
C ARG A 380 -1.44 7.23 4.52
N GLY A 381 -0.43 6.87 3.71
CA GLY A 381 -0.11 7.54 2.45
C GLY A 381 0.42 8.98 2.61
N PRO A 382 0.71 9.65 1.47
CA PRO A 382 1.19 11.04 1.41
C PRO A 382 0.49 11.99 2.37
N VAL A 383 1.19 12.52 3.38
CA VAL A 383 0.62 13.54 4.29
C VAL A 383 0.05 14.74 3.54
N GLY A 384 0.62 15.10 2.39
CA GLY A 384 0.14 16.16 1.53
C GLY A 384 -1.28 15.98 1.01
N LEU A 385 -1.71 14.74 0.75
CA LEU A 385 -3.06 14.44 0.27
C LEU A 385 -4.13 14.62 1.36
N ARG A 386 -3.74 14.54 2.64
CA ARG A 386 -4.66 14.57 3.78
C ARG A 386 -4.94 15.98 4.31
N PHE A 387 -4.36 17.01 3.71
CA PHE A 387 -4.49 18.39 4.19
C PHE A 387 -5.95 18.90 4.13
N ARG A 388 -6.70 18.58 3.06
CA ARG A 388 -8.08 19.07 2.85
C ARG A 388 -9.16 18.17 3.45
N ASP A 389 -8.85 16.90 3.68
CA ASP A 389 -9.83 15.95 4.25
C ASP A 389 -10.13 16.24 5.73
N GLY A 390 -9.31 17.08 6.39
CA GLY A 390 -9.43 17.37 7.82
C GLY A 390 -9.16 16.16 8.72
N ASP A 391 -8.96 14.97 8.13
CA ASP A 391 -8.85 13.70 8.80
C ASP A 391 -7.41 13.41 9.22
N GLU A 392 -7.03 14.04 10.33
CA GLU A 392 -5.89 13.61 11.13
C GLU A 392 -6.34 12.76 12.35
N GLY A 393 -7.63 12.44 12.46
CA GLY A 393 -8.25 12.00 13.71
C GLY A 393 -8.35 13.16 14.70
N THR A 394 -9.53 13.38 15.26
CA THR A 394 -9.76 14.45 16.24
C THR A 394 -8.90 14.26 17.49
N CYS A 395 -7.86 15.07 17.66
CA CYS A 395 -7.49 15.54 19.00
C CYS A 395 -8.31 16.82 19.22
N ALA A 396 -9.56 16.66 19.65
CA ALA A 396 -10.47 17.79 19.84
C ALA A 396 -10.14 18.53 21.14
N SER A 397 -9.76 19.80 20.97
CA SER A 397 -9.63 20.88 21.97
C SER A 397 -8.55 20.72 23.05
N ALA A 398 -7.80 21.80 23.26
CA ALA A 398 -6.68 21.93 24.19
C ALA A 398 -7.08 21.95 25.69
N ASP A 399 -8.29 21.51 26.07
CA ASP A 399 -8.85 21.74 27.42
C ASP A 399 -9.46 20.50 28.11
N ALA A 400 -9.23 19.26 27.63
CA ALA A 400 -9.71 18.05 28.31
C ALA A 400 -8.54 17.11 28.73
N PRO A 401 -8.51 16.58 29.97
CA PRO A 401 -7.40 15.76 30.45
C PRO A 401 -7.38 14.34 29.83
N PRO A 402 -6.20 13.75 29.54
CA PRO A 402 -6.08 12.61 28.61
C PRO A 402 -6.23 11.21 29.25
N ALA A 403 -6.54 11.11 30.53
CA ALA A 403 -6.39 9.86 31.28
C ALA A 403 -7.40 8.75 30.91
N GLU A 404 -8.51 9.07 30.25
CA GLU A 404 -9.56 8.07 29.94
C GLU A 404 -9.47 7.45 28.52
N GLN A 405 -8.56 7.90 27.65
CA GLN A 405 -8.50 7.41 26.25
C GLN A 405 -7.29 6.51 25.94
N ALA A 406 -6.31 6.39 26.85
CA ALA A 406 -5.16 5.51 26.66
C ALA A 406 -5.48 4.02 26.94
N ASP A 407 -6.55 3.73 27.67
CA ASP A 407 -6.95 2.37 28.06
C ASP A 407 -7.79 1.63 27.01
N SER A 408 -8.09 2.27 25.87
CA SER A 408 -8.94 1.70 24.81
C SER A 408 -8.23 1.39 23.49
N GLN A 409 -6.90 1.23 23.48
CA GLN A 409 -6.18 0.71 22.31
C GLN A 409 -5.45 -0.62 22.60
N PRO A 410 -6.15 -1.77 22.45
CA PRO A 410 -5.58 -3.10 22.72
C PRO A 410 -4.40 -3.49 21.81
N GLY A 411 -4.28 -2.85 20.63
CA GLY A 411 -3.32 -3.24 19.58
C GLY A 411 -1.86 -2.86 19.85
N LEU A 412 -1.60 -1.80 20.62
CA LEU A 412 -0.23 -1.28 20.84
C LEU A 412 0.54 -2.10 21.90
N LEU A 413 -0.16 -2.55 22.95
CA LEU A 413 0.40 -3.40 24.01
C LEU A 413 0.68 -4.83 23.52
N ALA A 414 -0.10 -5.31 22.55
CA ALA A 414 0.11 -6.61 21.91
C ALA A 414 1.40 -6.66 21.07
N ALA A 415 1.70 -5.59 20.33
CA ALA A 415 2.94 -5.47 19.55
C ALA A 415 4.20 -5.51 20.45
N ALA A 416 4.15 -4.85 21.60
CA ALA A 416 5.21 -4.88 22.60
C ALA A 416 5.38 -6.23 23.30
N ALA A 417 4.29 -6.99 23.49
CA ALA A 417 4.34 -8.33 24.11
C ALA A 417 4.96 -9.37 23.17
N VAL A 418 4.70 -9.27 21.86
CA VAL A 418 5.28 -10.17 20.84
C VAL A 418 6.79 -9.95 20.70
N MET A 419 7.27 -8.70 20.80
CA MET A 419 8.72 -8.41 20.74
C MET A 419 9.50 -8.84 22.00
N ARG A 420 8.83 -9.14 23.13
CA ARG A 420 9.47 -9.60 24.39
C ARG A 420 9.58 -11.13 24.53
N GLY A 421 9.09 -11.92 23.57
CA GLY A 421 9.26 -13.37 23.58
C GLY A 421 8.55 -14.13 24.72
N ALA A 422 7.51 -13.58 25.33
CA ALA A 422 6.73 -14.27 26.37
C ALA A 422 5.56 -15.09 25.75
N PRO A 423 5.28 -16.32 26.22
CA PRO A 423 4.16 -17.12 25.74
C PRO A 423 2.80 -16.50 26.14
N ALA A 424 1.89 -16.41 25.16
CA ALA A 424 0.63 -15.66 25.23
C ALA A 424 -0.47 -16.22 26.18
N ALA A 425 -0.14 -17.13 27.10
CA ALA A 425 -1.15 -17.86 27.88
C ALA A 425 -1.61 -17.18 29.19
N ALA A 426 -1.04 -16.04 29.60
CA ALA A 426 -1.32 -15.44 30.91
C ALA A 426 -2.21 -14.17 30.90
N ALA A 427 -2.61 -13.64 29.73
CA ALA A 427 -3.35 -12.38 29.65
C ALA A 427 -4.88 -12.53 29.55
N ALA A 428 -5.41 -13.76 29.48
CA ALA A 428 -6.85 -14.00 29.27
C ALA A 428 -7.67 -14.28 30.55
N SER A 429 -7.08 -14.18 31.75
CA SER A 429 -7.78 -14.45 33.02
C SER A 429 -7.88 -13.23 33.93
N ALA A 430 -8.46 -12.14 33.43
CA ALA A 430 -8.90 -11.04 34.28
C ALA A 430 -9.98 -10.24 33.57
N THR A 431 -11.20 -10.78 33.48
CA THR A 431 -12.49 -10.05 33.38
C THR A 431 -13.60 -11.05 33.05
N GLY A 432 -14.50 -11.31 34.00
CA GLY A 432 -15.64 -12.20 33.74
C GLY A 432 -16.37 -12.65 34.99
N GLY A 433 -17.06 -11.72 35.66
CA GLY A 433 -17.99 -12.02 36.75
C GLY A 433 -19.20 -12.82 36.27
N ALA A 434 -19.63 -13.75 37.12
CA ALA A 434 -20.66 -14.75 36.89
C ALA A 434 -22.08 -14.22 36.62
N ARG A 435 -22.83 -14.91 35.75
CA ARG A 435 -24.29 -15.16 35.86
C ARG A 435 -24.69 -16.39 35.04
N GLY A 436 -25.53 -17.22 35.64
CA GLY A 436 -25.65 -18.65 35.35
C GLY A 436 -26.80 -19.11 34.44
N VAL A 437 -26.55 -20.30 33.88
CA VAL A 437 -27.44 -21.48 33.77
C VAL A 437 -28.76 -21.35 33.00
N ARG A 438 -28.85 -22.11 31.88
CA ARG A 438 -29.76 -23.28 31.78
C ARG A 438 -29.43 -24.17 30.58
N ARG A 439 -29.10 -25.44 30.89
CA ARG A 439 -29.07 -26.59 29.97
C ARG A 439 -30.50 -27.00 29.61
N PHE A 440 -30.72 -27.44 28.37
CA PHE A 440 -31.68 -28.50 28.09
C PHE A 440 -31.13 -29.47 27.04
N SER A 441 -31.45 -30.73 27.30
CA SER A 441 -30.95 -31.99 26.78
C SER A 441 -31.60 -32.40 25.45
N SER A 442 -30.81 -33.08 24.62
CA SER A 442 -31.26 -33.91 23.51
C SER A 442 -32.03 -35.15 23.99
N PRO A 443 -32.78 -35.79 23.07
CA PRO A 443 -32.93 -37.23 23.08
C PRO A 443 -32.41 -37.88 21.80
N SER A 444 -31.73 -38.99 22.03
CA SER A 444 -31.16 -39.95 21.09
C SER A 444 -32.14 -41.05 20.70
N ALA A 445 -31.71 -41.84 19.71
CA ALA A 445 -32.12 -43.21 19.33
C ALA A 445 -33.23 -43.30 18.25
N GLY A 446 -33.16 -44.20 17.26
CA GLY A 446 -32.33 -45.39 17.17
C GLY A 446 -32.24 -46.00 15.77
N ALA A 447 -31.38 -47.01 15.69
CA ALA A 447 -31.03 -47.85 14.57
C ALA A 447 -32.23 -48.64 14.00
N ASN A 448 -32.19 -49.07 12.73
CA ASN A 448 -31.69 -50.41 12.38
C ASN A 448 -31.72 -50.71 10.86
N ASP A 449 -30.69 -51.41 10.41
CA ASP A 449 -30.63 -52.51 9.42
C ASP A 449 -31.27 -52.41 8.02
N GLY A 450 -30.41 -52.69 7.02
CA GLY A 450 -30.67 -53.87 6.18
C GLY A 450 -30.76 -53.71 4.67
N ARG A 451 -29.66 -54.10 4.00
CA ARG A 451 -29.56 -54.81 2.71
C ARG A 451 -30.02 -54.13 1.40
N ALA A 452 -29.05 -54.05 0.48
CA ALA A 452 -29.23 -53.85 -0.96
C ALA A 452 -30.11 -54.94 -1.61
N PRO A 453 -30.65 -54.67 -2.81
CA PRO A 453 -30.03 -55.32 -3.97
C PRO A 453 -29.93 -54.49 -5.27
N ALA A 454 -28.99 -54.98 -6.08
CA ALA A 454 -28.62 -54.80 -7.49
C ALA A 454 -29.60 -54.19 -8.51
N MET A 455 -28.95 -53.49 -9.45
CA MET A 455 -29.36 -53.03 -10.79
C MET A 455 -30.02 -54.10 -11.68
N PRO A 456 -30.71 -53.67 -12.75
CA PRO A 456 -30.20 -54.05 -14.08
C PRO A 456 -30.19 -52.94 -15.13
N SER A 457 -29.29 -53.17 -16.09
CA SER A 457 -28.91 -52.44 -17.30
C SER A 457 -29.91 -52.51 -18.48
N ALA A 458 -29.87 -51.54 -19.39
CA ALA A 458 -29.81 -51.70 -20.87
C ALA A 458 -30.03 -50.31 -21.54
N ARG A 459 -29.05 -49.66 -22.18
CA ARG A 459 -28.70 -49.71 -23.61
C ARG A 459 -29.88 -49.88 -24.59
N GLY A 460 -30.06 -48.86 -25.45
CA GLY A 460 -30.83 -48.95 -26.69
C GLY A 460 -30.72 -47.65 -27.50
N ALA A 461 -29.88 -47.66 -28.53
CA ALA A 461 -29.82 -46.63 -29.58
C ALA A 461 -30.90 -46.90 -30.64
N HIS A 462 -31.41 -45.86 -31.33
CA HIS A 462 -31.53 -45.78 -32.80
C HIS A 462 -32.37 -44.57 -33.27
N THR A 463 -31.68 -43.66 -33.97
CA THR A 463 -32.03 -42.98 -35.25
C THR A 463 -33.49 -42.90 -35.74
N ALA A 464 -33.93 -41.68 -36.10
CA ALA A 464 -34.80 -41.46 -37.27
C ALA A 464 -34.66 -40.03 -37.84
N ARG A 465 -34.53 -39.96 -39.17
CA ARG A 465 -34.40 -38.76 -40.02
C ARG A 465 -35.79 -38.23 -40.43
N ALA A 466 -35.83 -36.90 -40.57
CA ALA A 466 -36.46 -36.07 -41.61
C ALA A 466 -37.90 -36.38 -42.08
N GLY A 467 -38.80 -35.42 -41.81
CA GLY A 467 -40.00 -35.13 -42.60
C GLY A 467 -40.14 -33.61 -42.76
N SER A 468 -40.04 -33.14 -44.00
CA SER A 468 -40.13 -31.73 -44.41
C SER A 468 -41.56 -31.35 -44.80
N ALA A 469 -42.07 -30.22 -44.27
CA ALA A 469 -43.14 -29.42 -44.85
C ALA A 469 -43.02 -27.95 -44.39
N PRO A 470 -43.50 -26.97 -45.17
CA PRO A 470 -42.86 -25.67 -45.35
C PRO A 470 -43.25 -24.62 -44.29
N TRP A 471 -42.25 -23.83 -43.90
CA TRP A 471 -42.42 -22.68 -43.01
C TRP A 471 -43.07 -21.52 -43.76
N GLY A 472 -44.31 -21.19 -43.39
CA GLY A 472 -44.89 -19.88 -43.61
C GLY A 472 -44.32 -18.90 -42.58
N PHE A 473 -43.70 -17.83 -43.06
CA PHE A 473 -43.33 -16.69 -42.23
C PHE A 473 -44.61 -15.99 -41.73
N ALA A 474 -44.90 -16.13 -40.44
CA ALA A 474 -45.73 -15.19 -39.70
C ALA A 474 -44.85 -14.57 -38.62
N GLY A 475 -44.41 -13.33 -38.86
CA GLY A 475 -43.73 -12.51 -37.86
C GLY A 475 -44.70 -12.17 -36.73
N GLY A 476 -44.70 -13.00 -35.69
CA GLY A 476 -45.19 -12.61 -34.37
C GLY A 476 -44.04 -11.99 -33.60
N ALA A 477 -44.17 -10.72 -33.20
CA ALA A 477 -43.26 -10.13 -32.22
C ALA A 477 -43.29 -11.00 -30.95
N ALA A 478 -42.18 -11.68 -30.66
CA ALA A 478 -42.03 -12.45 -29.43
C ALA A 478 -42.29 -11.52 -28.23
N ALA A 479 -43.23 -11.89 -27.36
CA ALA A 479 -43.50 -11.14 -26.14
C ALA A 479 -42.20 -10.99 -25.34
N ALA A 480 -41.82 -9.76 -25.00
CA ALA A 480 -40.62 -9.48 -24.21
C ALA A 480 -40.74 -10.17 -22.84
N SER A 481 -39.77 -11.01 -22.49
CA SER A 481 -39.68 -11.56 -21.14
C SER A 481 -39.22 -10.45 -20.19
N THR A 482 -39.66 -10.48 -18.94
CA THR A 482 -39.34 -9.44 -17.93
C THR A 482 -38.59 -10.05 -16.75
N ALA A 483 -37.72 -9.29 -16.10
CA ALA A 483 -37.06 -9.66 -14.85
C ALA A 483 -36.84 -8.41 -13.99
N ASP A 484 -36.67 -8.58 -12.68
CA ASP A 484 -36.27 -7.47 -11.81
C ASP A 484 -34.76 -7.23 -11.92
N VAL A 485 -33.99 -8.32 -12.02
CA VAL A 485 -32.54 -8.29 -12.21
C VAL A 485 -32.12 -9.32 -13.25
N VAL A 486 -31.33 -8.90 -14.22
CA VAL A 486 -30.59 -9.79 -15.13
C VAL A 486 -29.11 -9.79 -14.75
N ILE A 487 -28.51 -10.97 -14.64
CA ILE A 487 -27.08 -11.14 -14.39
C ILE A 487 -26.46 -11.80 -15.64
N ALA A 488 -25.54 -11.10 -16.28
CA ALA A 488 -24.81 -11.60 -17.44
C ALA A 488 -23.55 -12.35 -16.97
N GLY A 489 -23.54 -13.67 -17.14
CA GLY A 489 -22.48 -14.59 -16.71
C GLY A 489 -22.87 -15.44 -15.50
N ALA A 490 -22.79 -16.77 -15.62
CA ALA A 490 -23.03 -17.71 -14.51
C ALA A 490 -21.73 -18.27 -13.92
N GLY A 491 -20.65 -17.49 -13.94
CA GLY A 491 -19.46 -17.77 -13.15
C GLY A 491 -19.76 -17.69 -11.64
N ILE A 492 -18.74 -17.94 -10.82
CA ILE A 492 -18.89 -17.96 -9.35
C ILE A 492 -19.45 -16.65 -8.80
N MET A 493 -19.12 -15.52 -9.44
CA MET A 493 -19.65 -14.19 -9.10
C MET A 493 -21.16 -14.10 -9.36
N GLY A 494 -21.59 -14.36 -10.61
CA GLY A 494 -22.99 -14.22 -10.98
C GLY A 494 -23.92 -15.13 -10.17
N LEU A 495 -23.47 -16.36 -9.88
CA LEU A 495 -24.23 -17.28 -9.03
C LEU A 495 -24.30 -16.82 -7.57
N ASN A 496 -23.21 -16.31 -6.98
CA ASN A 496 -23.27 -15.77 -5.62
C ASN A 496 -24.12 -14.50 -5.52
N ILE A 497 -24.09 -13.62 -6.53
CA ILE A 497 -24.97 -12.44 -6.60
C ILE A 497 -26.43 -12.89 -6.65
N ALA A 498 -26.76 -13.84 -7.54
CA ALA A 498 -28.13 -14.37 -7.64
C ALA A 498 -28.60 -14.99 -6.33
N TYR A 499 -27.79 -15.83 -5.70
CA TYR A 499 -28.10 -16.43 -4.41
C TYR A 499 -28.36 -15.38 -3.33
N GLN A 500 -27.47 -14.38 -3.22
CA GLN A 500 -27.56 -13.35 -2.20
C GLN A 500 -28.73 -12.38 -2.42
N LEU A 501 -29.13 -12.14 -3.68
CA LEU A 501 -30.38 -11.44 -4.01
C LEU A 501 -31.60 -12.24 -3.55
N LYS A 502 -31.68 -13.54 -3.90
CA LYS A 502 -32.81 -14.40 -3.50
C LYS A 502 -32.93 -14.58 -1.99
N ARG A 503 -31.80 -14.63 -1.26
CA ARG A 503 -31.80 -14.66 0.22
C ARG A 503 -32.42 -13.41 0.85
N ARG A 504 -32.30 -12.25 0.20
CA ARG A 504 -32.77 -10.94 0.71
C ARG A 504 -34.18 -10.61 0.28
N ALA A 505 -34.49 -10.90 -0.98
CA ALA A 505 -35.75 -10.59 -1.63
C ALA A 505 -36.21 -11.84 -2.42
N PRO A 506 -36.79 -12.85 -1.73
CA PRO A 506 -37.22 -14.11 -2.35
C PRO A 506 -38.25 -13.93 -3.48
N GLU A 507 -38.97 -12.82 -3.50
CA GLU A 507 -39.93 -12.44 -4.52
C GLU A 507 -39.30 -11.87 -5.80
N MET A 508 -38.06 -11.35 -5.75
CA MET A 508 -37.41 -10.78 -6.92
C MET A 508 -37.20 -11.84 -8.00
N ARG A 509 -37.59 -11.52 -9.23
CA ARG A 509 -37.34 -12.33 -10.42
C ARG A 509 -35.91 -12.07 -10.90
N VAL A 510 -35.00 -12.97 -10.50
CA VAL A 510 -33.59 -12.95 -10.88
C VAL A 510 -33.33 -13.94 -12.01
N VAL A 511 -32.79 -13.45 -13.13
CA VAL A 511 -32.42 -14.26 -14.29
C VAL A 511 -30.91 -14.18 -14.51
N VAL A 512 -30.23 -15.34 -14.50
CA VAL A 512 -28.80 -15.47 -14.79
C VAL A 512 -28.63 -16.07 -16.18
N LEU A 513 -27.87 -15.41 -17.04
CA LEU A 513 -27.67 -15.79 -18.43
C LEU A 513 -26.22 -16.22 -18.65
N GLU A 514 -26.01 -17.45 -19.10
CA GLU A 514 -24.71 -18.02 -19.38
C GLU A 514 -24.61 -18.39 -20.85
N ARG A 515 -23.57 -17.90 -21.54
CA ARG A 515 -23.32 -18.15 -22.95
C ARG A 515 -23.13 -19.64 -23.22
N GLU A 516 -22.44 -20.32 -22.32
CA GLU A 516 -22.02 -21.70 -22.49
C GLU A 516 -23.09 -22.70 -22.05
N ARG A 517 -23.07 -23.90 -22.64
CA ARG A 517 -24.05 -24.97 -22.31
C ARG A 517 -23.76 -25.67 -20.97
N ALA A 518 -22.60 -25.38 -20.38
CA ALA A 518 -22.17 -25.89 -19.09
C ALA A 518 -21.42 -24.77 -18.34
N LEU A 519 -21.36 -24.88 -17.02
CA LEU A 519 -20.56 -23.98 -16.19
C LEU A 519 -19.07 -24.32 -16.28
N GLY A 520 -18.22 -23.37 -15.90
CA GLY A 520 -16.77 -23.59 -15.76
C GLY A 520 -15.92 -23.32 -17.00
N HIS A 521 -16.52 -22.90 -18.13
CA HIS A 521 -15.77 -22.51 -19.33
C HIS A 521 -15.06 -21.15 -19.22
N GLY A 522 -15.47 -20.29 -18.27
CA GLY A 522 -14.77 -19.06 -17.93
C GLY A 522 -13.78 -19.25 -16.77
N SER A 523 -13.20 -18.14 -16.27
CA SER A 523 -12.15 -18.13 -15.23
C SER A 523 -12.47 -18.95 -13.97
N SER A 524 -13.75 -19.14 -13.64
CA SER A 524 -14.16 -19.87 -12.44
C SER A 524 -13.79 -21.35 -12.50
N GLY A 525 -13.94 -22.03 -13.65
CA GLY A 525 -13.65 -23.47 -13.77
C GLY A 525 -12.15 -23.78 -13.85
N TYR A 526 -11.34 -22.77 -14.20
CA TYR A 526 -9.87 -22.83 -14.29
C TYR A 526 -9.15 -22.26 -13.06
N SER A 527 -9.90 -21.87 -12.02
CA SER A 527 -9.29 -21.40 -10.78
C SER A 527 -8.52 -22.53 -10.08
N THR A 528 -7.49 -22.18 -9.32
CA THR A 528 -6.85 -23.14 -8.40
C THR A 528 -7.60 -23.27 -7.07
N GLY A 529 -8.60 -22.42 -6.81
CA GLY A 529 -9.48 -22.51 -5.64
C GLY A 529 -8.84 -22.11 -4.31
N PHE A 530 -7.63 -21.54 -4.32
CA PHE A 530 -6.90 -21.17 -3.12
C PHE A 530 -7.53 -19.99 -2.37
N GLN A 531 -7.61 -20.10 -1.04
CA GLN A 531 -8.27 -19.21 -0.09
C GLN A 531 -7.24 -18.69 0.93
N ARG A 532 -7.15 -17.37 1.11
CA ARG A 532 -6.17 -16.71 1.98
C ARG A 532 -6.69 -15.37 2.52
N ALA A 533 -6.03 -14.87 3.56
CA ALA A 533 -6.22 -13.53 4.13
C ALA A 533 -5.03 -12.59 3.88
N TYR A 534 -3.86 -13.10 3.50
CA TYR A 534 -2.68 -12.26 3.22
C TYR A 534 -2.96 -11.28 2.06
N TYR A 535 -3.05 -9.98 2.32
CA TYR A 535 -3.38 -8.94 1.33
C TYR A 535 -2.73 -7.59 1.64
N SER A 536 -2.59 -6.76 0.60
CA SER A 536 -2.05 -5.39 0.70
C SER A 536 -2.99 -4.40 1.38
N PHE A 537 -4.32 -4.54 1.26
CA PHE A 537 -5.32 -3.66 1.87
C PHE A 537 -6.18 -4.37 2.91
N ASP A 538 -6.58 -3.61 3.93
CA ASP A 538 -7.34 -4.06 5.10
C ASP A 538 -8.77 -4.45 4.71
N GLU A 539 -9.36 -3.67 3.81
CA GLU A 539 -10.66 -3.93 3.21
C GLU A 539 -10.62 -5.19 2.35
N THR A 540 -9.57 -5.39 1.55
CA THR A 540 -9.41 -6.61 0.75
C THR A 540 -9.19 -7.83 1.63
N MET A 541 -8.44 -7.69 2.73
CA MET A 541 -8.25 -8.74 3.73
C MET A 541 -9.59 -9.10 4.39
N GLN A 542 -10.36 -8.11 4.86
CA GLN A 542 -11.68 -8.34 5.45
C GLN A 542 -12.63 -9.02 4.46
N LEU A 543 -12.69 -8.54 3.21
CA LEU A 543 -13.53 -9.12 2.17
C LEU A 543 -13.14 -10.58 1.87
N ALA A 544 -11.85 -10.89 1.87
CA ALA A 544 -11.36 -12.25 1.71
C ALA A 544 -11.71 -13.15 2.90
N LEU A 545 -11.66 -12.62 4.12
CA LEU A 545 -12.08 -13.34 5.32
C LEU A 545 -13.57 -13.64 5.33
N ASP A 546 -14.40 -12.68 4.93
CA ASP A 546 -15.85 -12.85 4.83
C ASP A 546 -16.19 -13.93 3.79
N GLY A 547 -15.50 -13.94 2.65
CA GLY A 547 -15.64 -14.97 1.62
C GLY A 547 -15.13 -16.34 2.09
N MET A 548 -13.97 -16.38 2.73
CA MET A 548 -13.37 -17.60 3.25
C MET A 548 -14.20 -18.21 4.38
N ALA A 549 -14.89 -17.41 5.20
CA ALA A 549 -15.82 -17.91 6.21
C ALA A 549 -16.92 -18.77 5.55
N ALA A 550 -17.49 -18.31 4.43
CA ALA A 550 -18.47 -19.07 3.67
C ALA A 550 -17.89 -20.36 3.10
N TYR A 551 -16.66 -20.33 2.55
CA TYR A 551 -16.01 -21.55 2.04
C TYR A 551 -15.67 -22.57 3.13
N LYS A 552 -15.22 -22.11 4.31
CA LYS A 552 -14.92 -22.99 5.45
C LYS A 552 -16.16 -23.68 5.99
N ASP A 553 -17.30 -23.00 5.99
CA ASP A 553 -18.59 -23.55 6.40
C ASP A 553 -19.56 -23.58 5.22
N TRP A 554 -19.12 -24.22 4.13
CA TRP A 554 -19.83 -24.24 2.86
C TRP A 554 -21.23 -24.85 2.96
N ARG A 555 -21.42 -25.84 3.84
CA ARG A 555 -22.73 -26.44 4.10
C ARG A 555 -23.67 -25.47 4.81
N ALA A 556 -23.21 -24.71 5.80
CA ALA A 556 -24.06 -23.69 6.42
C ALA A 556 -24.36 -22.54 5.45
N TYR A 557 -23.38 -22.13 4.65
CA TYR A 557 -23.54 -21.08 3.66
C TYR A 557 -24.56 -21.47 2.57
N THR A 558 -24.41 -22.65 1.97
CA THR A 558 -25.26 -23.13 0.87
C THR A 558 -26.56 -23.78 1.33
N ARG A 559 -26.63 -24.21 2.60
CA ARG A 559 -27.74 -25.02 3.15
C ARG A 559 -28.02 -26.30 2.34
N LEU A 560 -27.02 -26.82 1.64
CA LEU A 560 -27.09 -28.12 0.97
C LEU A 560 -26.68 -29.23 1.95
N ALA A 561 -27.53 -30.26 2.08
CA ALA A 561 -27.23 -31.43 2.90
C ALA A 561 -26.02 -32.21 2.34
N ASP A 562 -26.00 -32.37 1.01
CA ASP A 562 -25.00 -33.12 0.26
C ASP A 562 -24.17 -32.19 -0.64
N ALA A 563 -23.60 -31.12 -0.05
CA ALA A 563 -22.68 -30.25 -0.77
C ALA A 563 -21.49 -31.06 -1.32
N ALA A 564 -21.18 -30.89 -2.60
CA ALA A 564 -20.10 -31.60 -3.27
C ALA A 564 -18.72 -31.11 -2.80
N GLU A 565 -18.63 -29.84 -2.40
CA GLU A 565 -17.38 -29.22 -1.98
C GLU A 565 -17.04 -29.45 -0.49
N THR A 566 -15.74 -29.55 -0.18
CA THR A 566 -15.22 -29.54 1.18
C THR A 566 -13.90 -28.77 1.25
N PHE A 567 -13.86 -27.71 2.06
CA PHE A 567 -12.66 -26.92 2.30
C PHE A 567 -11.51 -27.78 2.86
N VAL A 568 -10.37 -27.73 2.19
CA VAL A 568 -9.14 -28.41 2.61
C VAL A 568 -8.18 -27.38 3.17
N GLN A 569 -7.92 -27.48 4.48
CA GLN A 569 -6.95 -26.61 5.14
C GLN A 569 -5.53 -27.10 4.90
N THR A 570 -4.69 -26.28 4.26
CA THR A 570 -3.29 -26.59 3.96
C THR A 570 -2.30 -25.65 4.65
N GLY A 571 -2.75 -24.46 5.10
CA GLY A 571 -1.82 -23.39 5.43
C GLY A 571 -1.15 -22.81 4.17
N ALA A 572 -0.41 -21.71 4.35
CA ALA A 572 0.28 -21.04 3.27
C ALA A 572 1.62 -20.48 3.72
N LEU A 573 2.65 -20.77 2.93
CA LEU A 573 4.02 -20.31 3.12
C LEU A 573 4.33 -19.21 2.10
N TRP A 574 4.52 -18.00 2.59
CA TRP A 574 4.81 -16.80 1.81
C TRP A 574 6.32 -16.52 1.84
N MET A 575 7.07 -17.06 0.87
CA MET A 575 8.51 -16.86 0.70
C MET A 575 8.77 -15.69 -0.26
N LEU A 576 8.31 -14.49 0.10
CA LEU A 576 8.23 -13.34 -0.81
C LEU A 576 9.50 -12.49 -0.89
N GLY A 577 10.62 -12.94 -0.32
CA GLY A 577 11.88 -12.20 -0.26
C GLY A 577 11.81 -10.87 0.51
N LYS A 578 10.79 -10.72 1.37
CA LYS A 578 10.64 -9.54 2.22
C LYS A 578 11.57 -9.64 3.45
N PRO A 579 12.14 -8.51 3.91
CA PRO A 579 12.92 -8.50 5.14
C PRO A 579 12.04 -8.87 6.33
N ARG A 580 12.66 -9.45 7.37
CA ARG A 580 11.96 -9.93 8.57
C ARG A 580 11.05 -8.88 9.21
N CYS A 581 11.48 -7.61 9.26
CA CYS A 581 10.66 -6.54 9.83
C CYS A 581 9.33 -6.31 9.07
N GLU A 582 9.30 -6.49 7.74
CA GLU A 582 8.06 -6.40 6.96
C GLU A 582 7.15 -7.61 7.19
N ASN A 583 7.74 -8.81 7.32
CA ASN A 583 6.99 -10.03 7.63
C ASN A 583 6.42 -10.00 9.05
N ASP A 584 7.18 -9.51 10.03
CA ASP A 584 6.71 -9.30 11.41
C ASP A 584 5.53 -8.31 11.42
N ALA A 585 5.62 -7.20 10.68
CA ALA A 585 4.53 -6.24 10.54
C ALA A 585 3.27 -6.87 9.90
N MET A 586 3.45 -7.71 8.89
CA MET A 586 2.34 -8.44 8.27
C MET A 586 1.71 -9.46 9.22
N VAL A 587 2.49 -10.19 10.02
CA VAL A 587 1.96 -11.10 11.04
C VAL A 587 1.16 -10.33 12.09
N VAL A 588 1.65 -9.18 12.55
CA VAL A 588 0.90 -8.29 13.46
C VAL A 588 -0.40 -7.83 12.82
N ARG A 589 -0.38 -7.46 11.54
CA ARG A 589 -1.57 -7.06 10.79
C ARG A 589 -2.59 -8.19 10.68
N LEU A 590 -2.17 -9.38 10.25
CA LEU A 590 -3.02 -10.58 10.19
C LEU A 590 -3.66 -10.91 11.55
N ALA A 591 -2.91 -10.75 12.65
CA ALA A 591 -3.42 -10.97 13.99
C ALA A 591 -4.56 -10.01 14.38
N ARG A 592 -4.57 -8.76 13.88
CA ARG A 592 -5.68 -7.82 14.08
C ARG A 592 -7.00 -8.32 13.49
N TYR A 593 -6.91 -9.16 12.46
CA TYR A 593 -8.04 -9.81 11.80
C TYR A 593 -8.33 -11.23 12.32
N GLY A 594 -7.72 -11.59 13.45
CA GLY A 594 -7.90 -12.92 14.05
C GLY A 594 -7.20 -14.05 13.29
N ILE A 595 -6.28 -13.72 12.38
CA ILE A 595 -5.51 -14.71 11.61
C ILE A 595 -4.17 -14.96 12.29
N ARG A 596 -3.99 -16.22 12.68
CA ARG A 596 -2.72 -16.69 13.20
C ARG A 596 -1.73 -16.81 12.04
N ALA A 597 -0.55 -16.24 12.22
CA ALA A 597 0.58 -16.39 11.31
C ALA A 597 1.88 -16.44 12.10
N ASP A 598 2.89 -17.13 11.57
CA ASP A 598 4.24 -17.21 12.14
C ASP A 598 5.26 -16.63 11.15
N VAL A 599 6.30 -15.93 11.62
CA VAL A 599 7.48 -15.65 10.79
C VAL A 599 8.49 -16.78 10.99
N LEU A 600 8.87 -17.42 9.89
CA LEU A 600 9.86 -18.49 9.85
C LEU A 600 11.18 -17.95 9.28
N ASP A 601 12.25 -18.13 10.03
CA ASP A 601 13.61 -18.03 9.50
C ASP A 601 14.02 -19.35 8.82
N GLU A 602 15.23 -19.38 8.27
CA GLU A 602 15.78 -20.56 7.60
C GLU A 602 15.72 -21.83 8.45
N ARG A 603 16.11 -21.77 9.73
CA ARG A 603 16.14 -22.94 10.59
C ARG A 603 14.72 -23.45 10.87
N ALA A 604 13.82 -22.55 11.26
CA ALA A 604 12.44 -22.90 11.57
C ALA A 604 11.68 -23.44 10.35
N LEU A 605 11.96 -22.90 9.15
CA LEU A 605 11.37 -23.41 7.91
C LEU A 605 11.89 -24.81 7.58
N ALA A 606 13.20 -25.03 7.63
CA ALA A 606 13.80 -26.33 7.33
C ALA A 606 13.35 -27.42 8.34
N GLU A 607 13.21 -27.08 9.61
CA GLU A 607 12.68 -27.99 10.64
C GLU A 607 11.22 -28.37 10.38
N ARG A 608 10.40 -27.39 9.96
CA ARG A 608 8.94 -27.58 9.77
C ARG A 608 8.58 -28.22 8.43
N PHE A 609 9.29 -27.87 7.37
CA PHE A 609 9.04 -28.30 5.99
C PHE A 609 10.33 -28.81 5.35
N PRO A 610 10.85 -29.99 5.76
CA PRO A 610 12.16 -30.48 5.33
C PRO A 610 12.29 -30.78 3.83
N LEU A 611 11.16 -30.88 3.12
CA LEU A 611 11.13 -31.06 1.66
C LEU A 611 11.30 -29.73 0.89
N ILE A 612 11.17 -28.59 1.56
CA ILE A 612 11.28 -27.25 0.97
C ILE A 612 12.70 -26.72 1.20
N SER A 613 13.41 -26.45 0.10
CA SER A 613 14.72 -25.78 0.13
C SER A 613 14.58 -24.37 0.71
N THR A 614 15.55 -23.92 1.50
CA THR A 614 15.65 -22.55 2.03
C THR A 614 16.54 -21.65 1.16
N ALA A 615 17.27 -22.23 0.20
CA ALA A 615 18.18 -21.47 -0.65
C ALA A 615 17.42 -20.46 -1.53
N PRO A 616 17.99 -19.26 -1.75
CA PRO A 616 17.45 -18.34 -2.75
C PRO A 616 17.58 -18.96 -4.14
N PHE A 617 16.63 -18.65 -5.03
CA PHE A 617 16.74 -19.07 -6.42
C PHE A 617 17.98 -18.40 -7.06
N PRO A 618 18.78 -19.11 -7.87
CA PRO A 618 19.97 -18.53 -8.48
C PRO A 618 19.61 -17.51 -9.57
N ALA A 619 20.46 -16.49 -9.72
CA ALA A 619 20.41 -15.52 -10.82
C ALA A 619 21.58 -15.79 -11.75
N PHE A 620 21.39 -15.61 -13.05
CA PHE A 620 22.43 -15.83 -14.04
C PHE A 620 22.59 -14.59 -14.93
N ASP A 621 23.81 -14.32 -15.39
CA ASP A 621 24.04 -13.36 -16.47
C ASP A 621 23.68 -13.95 -17.84
N ALA A 622 23.86 -13.15 -18.90
CA ALA A 622 23.55 -13.56 -20.26
C ALA A 622 24.41 -14.74 -20.76
N ASP A 623 25.57 -14.98 -20.15
CA ASP A 623 26.49 -16.05 -20.49
C ASP A 623 26.22 -17.33 -19.66
N GLY A 624 25.22 -17.30 -18.77
CA GLY A 624 24.85 -18.40 -17.90
C GLY A 624 25.72 -18.53 -16.65
N THR A 625 26.51 -17.51 -16.32
CA THR A 625 27.30 -17.47 -15.09
C THR A 625 26.41 -17.06 -13.92
N GLU A 626 26.47 -17.80 -12.82
CA GLU A 626 25.72 -17.47 -11.61
C GLU A 626 26.22 -16.15 -11.01
N LEU A 627 25.28 -15.23 -10.78
CA LEU A 627 25.54 -13.93 -10.19
C LEU A 627 25.55 -14.04 -8.66
N ALA A 628 26.51 -13.39 -8.02
CA ALA A 628 26.45 -13.17 -6.58
C ALA A 628 25.24 -12.28 -6.25
N GLN A 629 24.38 -12.75 -5.36
CA GLN A 629 23.16 -12.04 -4.97
C GLN A 629 23.20 -11.68 -3.48
N ASP A 630 22.94 -10.41 -3.17
CA ASP A 630 22.68 -9.96 -1.80
C ASP A 630 21.16 -9.87 -1.59
N VAL A 631 20.55 -11.02 -1.30
CA VAL A 631 19.09 -11.16 -1.07
C VAL A 631 18.72 -11.04 0.41
N GLY A 632 19.70 -10.79 1.29
CA GLY A 632 19.50 -10.74 2.74
C GLY A 632 19.28 -12.12 3.38
N ALA A 633 18.76 -12.12 4.60
CA ALA A 633 18.42 -13.36 5.33
C ALA A 633 17.01 -13.81 4.98
N LEU A 634 16.82 -15.13 4.83
CA LEU A 634 15.49 -15.70 4.58
C LEU A 634 14.53 -15.36 5.71
N SER A 635 13.37 -14.84 5.34
CA SER A 635 12.22 -14.67 6.21
C SER A 635 10.95 -14.96 5.42
N ALA A 636 10.12 -15.87 5.92
CA ALA A 636 8.85 -16.24 5.31
C ALA A 636 7.70 -16.11 6.31
N VAL A 637 6.49 -15.80 5.83
CA VAL A 637 5.27 -15.83 6.66
C VAL A 637 4.56 -17.15 6.44
N TYR A 638 4.28 -17.88 7.51
CA TYR A 638 3.37 -19.01 7.49
C TYR A 638 1.99 -18.59 8.00
N GLU A 639 1.03 -18.47 7.09
CA GLU A 639 -0.37 -18.18 7.39
C GLU A 639 -1.12 -19.47 7.75
N HIS A 640 -1.84 -19.46 8.88
CA HIS A 640 -2.68 -20.56 9.30
C HIS A 640 -4.13 -20.37 8.84
N GLY A 641 -4.86 -21.48 8.73
CA GLY A 641 -6.30 -21.43 8.44
C GLY A 641 -6.66 -21.09 7.00
N CYS A 642 -5.69 -20.85 6.12
CA CYS A 642 -5.88 -20.81 4.67
C CYS A 642 -5.87 -22.23 4.08
N GLY A 643 -6.33 -22.35 2.84
CA GLY A 643 -6.61 -23.64 2.23
C GLY A 643 -7.13 -23.52 0.82
N HIS A 644 -7.78 -24.56 0.32
CA HIS A 644 -8.36 -24.54 -1.01
C HIS A 644 -9.68 -25.30 -1.08
N VAL A 645 -10.42 -25.02 -2.14
CA VAL A 645 -11.66 -25.70 -2.53
C VAL A 645 -11.54 -26.24 -3.96
N ASP A 646 -12.43 -27.13 -4.38
CA ASP A 646 -12.63 -27.46 -5.80
C ASP A 646 -13.57 -26.45 -6.47
N PRO A 647 -13.07 -25.63 -7.42
CA PRO A 647 -13.88 -24.60 -8.03
C PRO A 647 -15.08 -25.10 -8.83
N ASN A 648 -14.96 -26.29 -9.44
CA ASN A 648 -16.03 -26.87 -10.25
C ASN A 648 -17.11 -27.48 -9.36
N ALA A 649 -16.74 -28.06 -8.21
CA ALA A 649 -17.71 -28.49 -7.20
C ALA A 649 -18.47 -27.29 -6.62
N CYS A 650 -17.79 -26.19 -6.28
CA CYS A 650 -18.45 -24.95 -5.85
C CYS A 650 -19.45 -24.42 -6.90
N LEU A 651 -19.10 -24.44 -8.20
CA LEU A 651 -20.00 -24.00 -9.27
C LEU A 651 -21.26 -24.89 -9.36
N ALA A 652 -21.10 -26.21 -9.24
CA ALA A 652 -22.21 -27.14 -9.25
C ALA A 652 -23.15 -26.92 -8.05
N ASP A 653 -22.58 -26.77 -6.85
CA ASP A 653 -23.33 -26.48 -5.62
C ASP A 653 -24.08 -25.14 -5.75
N MET A 654 -23.41 -24.08 -6.20
CA MET A 654 -24.04 -22.77 -6.37
C MET A 654 -25.15 -22.77 -7.42
N LEU A 655 -25.01 -23.53 -8.51
CA LEU A 655 -26.08 -23.71 -9.48
C LEU A 655 -27.31 -24.38 -8.85
N ALA A 656 -27.10 -25.44 -8.06
CA ALA A 656 -28.16 -26.14 -7.35
C ALA A 656 -28.87 -25.20 -6.34
N VAL A 657 -28.09 -24.41 -5.59
CA VAL A 657 -28.61 -23.42 -4.64
C VAL A 657 -29.43 -22.34 -5.35
N CYS A 658 -28.90 -21.73 -6.41
CA CYS A 658 -29.63 -20.70 -7.16
C CYS A 658 -30.98 -21.21 -7.67
N ARG A 659 -31.02 -22.43 -8.21
CA ARG A 659 -32.26 -23.07 -8.67
C ARG A 659 -33.21 -23.36 -7.52
N ARG A 660 -32.71 -23.86 -6.38
CA ARG A 660 -33.51 -24.13 -5.18
C ARG A 660 -34.17 -22.86 -4.64
N GLU A 661 -33.43 -21.76 -4.59
CA GLU A 661 -33.93 -20.46 -4.12
C GLU A 661 -34.83 -19.75 -5.16
N GLY A 662 -35.00 -20.31 -6.36
CA GLY A 662 -35.90 -19.77 -7.40
C GLY A 662 -35.29 -18.68 -8.29
N ALA A 663 -33.95 -18.63 -8.43
CA ALA A 663 -33.31 -17.90 -9.51
C ALA A 663 -33.35 -18.72 -10.81
N GLU A 664 -33.67 -18.06 -11.93
CA GLU A 664 -33.71 -18.69 -13.25
C GLU A 664 -32.30 -18.67 -13.86
N VAL A 665 -31.63 -19.82 -13.97
CA VAL A 665 -30.29 -19.92 -14.58
C VAL A 665 -30.38 -20.58 -15.95
N ARG A 666 -30.09 -19.80 -17.00
CA ARG A 666 -30.22 -20.20 -18.41
C ARG A 666 -28.85 -20.40 -19.04
N LEU A 667 -28.51 -21.65 -19.31
CA LEU A 667 -27.30 -22.05 -20.03
C LEU A 667 -27.52 -21.97 -21.55
N GLY A 668 -26.45 -21.77 -22.32
CA GLY A 668 -26.53 -21.63 -23.78
C GLY A 668 -27.21 -20.34 -24.24
N CYS A 669 -27.28 -19.33 -23.37
CA CYS A 669 -27.98 -18.06 -23.57
C CYS A 669 -27.00 -16.90 -23.32
N GLY A 670 -26.24 -16.54 -24.36
CA GLY A 670 -25.28 -15.43 -24.30
C GLY A 670 -25.97 -14.07 -24.40
N VAL A 671 -25.47 -13.08 -23.65
CA VAL A 671 -25.88 -11.68 -23.80
C VAL A 671 -25.03 -11.03 -24.90
N GLU A 672 -25.70 -10.46 -25.91
CA GLU A 672 -25.04 -9.81 -27.05
C GLU A 672 -25.08 -8.28 -26.97
N GLY A 673 -26.06 -7.71 -26.26
CA GLY A 673 -26.19 -6.27 -26.14
C GLY A 673 -27.11 -5.83 -25.02
N LEU A 674 -27.03 -4.54 -24.69
CA LEU A 674 -27.87 -3.88 -23.71
C LEU A 674 -29.08 -3.23 -24.40
N LEU A 675 -30.21 -3.19 -23.69
CA LEU A 675 -31.34 -2.35 -24.03
C LEU A 675 -31.16 -1.05 -23.24
N LEU A 676 -31.06 0.09 -23.93
CA LEU A 676 -30.83 1.39 -23.31
C LEU A 676 -32.00 2.32 -23.61
N SER A 677 -32.24 3.29 -22.72
CA SER A 677 -33.14 4.41 -22.96
C SER A 677 -32.69 5.21 -24.19
N ALA A 678 -33.61 6.00 -24.76
CA ALA A 678 -33.35 6.76 -25.99
C ALA A 678 -32.16 7.74 -25.88
N ASP A 679 -31.88 8.24 -24.68
CA ASP A 679 -30.76 9.13 -24.35
C ASP A 679 -29.51 8.37 -23.86
N GLY A 680 -29.57 7.04 -23.73
CA GLY A 680 -28.49 6.19 -23.23
C GLY A 680 -28.22 6.28 -21.73
N SER A 681 -29.00 7.05 -20.97
CA SER A 681 -28.75 7.32 -19.54
C SER A 681 -29.14 6.16 -18.62
N ARG A 682 -30.01 5.24 -19.08
CA ARG A 682 -30.54 4.13 -18.29
C ARG A 682 -30.52 2.82 -19.07
N CYS A 683 -30.17 1.74 -18.38
CA CYS A 683 -30.31 0.38 -18.87
C CYS A 683 -31.72 -0.16 -18.59
N GLU A 684 -32.36 -0.72 -19.61
CA GLU A 684 -33.73 -1.24 -19.59
C GLU A 684 -33.80 -2.76 -19.81
N GLY A 685 -32.65 -3.42 -19.91
CA GLY A 685 -32.56 -4.88 -20.05
C GLY A 685 -31.44 -5.34 -20.98
N VAL A 686 -31.59 -6.54 -21.52
CA VAL A 686 -30.59 -7.18 -22.40
C VAL A 686 -31.20 -7.79 -23.65
N ALA A 687 -30.39 -7.92 -24.69
CA ALA A 687 -30.65 -8.75 -25.86
C ALA A 687 -29.71 -9.97 -25.86
N THR A 688 -30.28 -11.15 -26.11
CA THR A 688 -29.54 -12.42 -26.17
C THR A 688 -29.07 -12.73 -27.58
N ALA A 689 -28.10 -13.65 -27.72
CA ALA A 689 -27.62 -14.15 -29.01
C ALA A 689 -28.71 -14.81 -29.87
N ALA A 690 -29.78 -15.30 -29.24
CA ALA A 690 -30.93 -15.88 -29.93
C ALA A 690 -31.96 -14.82 -30.38
N GLY A 691 -31.69 -13.53 -30.14
CA GLY A 691 -32.58 -12.43 -30.48
C GLY A 691 -33.69 -12.15 -29.46
N GLU A 692 -33.77 -12.92 -28.36
CA GLU A 692 -34.71 -12.64 -27.26
C GLU A 692 -34.32 -11.33 -26.56
N ARG A 693 -35.33 -10.55 -26.21
CA ARG A 693 -35.21 -9.32 -25.41
C ARG A 693 -35.81 -9.56 -24.03
N ILE A 694 -34.99 -9.33 -23.00
CA ILE A 694 -35.40 -9.44 -21.60
C ILE A 694 -35.37 -8.04 -20.99
N ALA A 695 -36.53 -7.50 -20.65
CA ALA A 695 -36.63 -6.19 -20.00
C ALA A 695 -36.32 -6.32 -18.51
N ALA A 696 -35.40 -5.50 -18.00
CA ALA A 696 -35.06 -5.46 -16.59
C ALA A 696 -34.51 -4.08 -16.18
N PRO A 697 -34.95 -3.52 -15.05
CA PRO A 697 -34.44 -2.23 -14.57
C PRO A 697 -33.00 -2.32 -14.05
N ILE A 698 -32.51 -3.53 -13.76
CA ILE A 698 -31.15 -3.77 -13.25
C ILE A 698 -30.48 -4.87 -14.09
N VAL A 699 -29.30 -4.57 -14.59
CA VAL A 699 -28.42 -5.50 -15.30
C VAL A 699 -27.04 -5.52 -14.63
N VAL A 700 -26.61 -6.69 -14.17
CA VAL A 700 -25.28 -6.89 -13.58
C VAL A 700 -24.37 -7.57 -14.60
N ASN A 701 -23.33 -6.87 -15.03
CA ASN A 701 -22.28 -7.42 -15.88
C ASN A 701 -21.25 -8.16 -15.02
N ALA A 702 -21.38 -9.48 -14.97
CA ALA A 702 -20.46 -10.42 -14.31
C ALA A 702 -19.79 -11.35 -15.33
N MET A 703 -19.53 -10.84 -16.54
CA MET A 703 -19.05 -11.63 -17.69
C MET A 703 -17.54 -11.93 -17.65
N GLY A 704 -16.82 -11.55 -16.59
CA GLY A 704 -15.40 -11.87 -16.45
C GLY A 704 -14.57 -11.27 -17.60
N PRO A 705 -13.74 -12.04 -18.33
CA PRO A 705 -12.94 -11.55 -19.45
C PRO A 705 -13.75 -10.85 -20.55
N TRP A 706 -15.03 -11.18 -20.74
CA TRP A 706 -15.86 -10.63 -21.81
C TRP A 706 -16.63 -9.35 -21.43
N PHE A 707 -16.37 -8.77 -20.25
CA PHE A 707 -17.15 -7.67 -19.71
C PHE A 707 -17.15 -6.40 -20.57
N GLU A 708 -16.05 -6.10 -21.27
CA GLU A 708 -15.90 -4.86 -22.04
C GLU A 708 -16.94 -4.76 -23.16
N LYS A 709 -17.40 -5.90 -23.71
CA LYS A 709 -18.39 -5.95 -24.80
C LYS A 709 -19.64 -5.14 -24.46
N LEU A 710 -20.20 -5.33 -23.25
CA LEU A 710 -21.37 -4.59 -22.81
C LEU A 710 -21.04 -3.16 -22.39
N MET A 711 -19.93 -2.97 -21.66
CA MET A 711 -19.55 -1.65 -21.15
C MET A 711 -19.30 -0.65 -22.28
N ARG A 712 -18.56 -1.04 -23.33
CA ARG A 712 -18.32 -0.21 -24.52
C ARG A 712 -19.63 0.13 -25.25
N SER A 713 -20.55 -0.83 -25.37
CA SER A 713 -21.83 -0.61 -26.06
C SER A 713 -22.73 0.43 -25.40
N ALA A 714 -22.57 0.62 -24.09
CA ALA A 714 -23.29 1.64 -23.31
C ALA A 714 -22.50 2.94 -23.10
N GLY A 715 -21.33 3.08 -23.72
CA GLY A 715 -20.48 4.26 -23.54
C GLY A 715 -19.97 4.44 -22.10
N VAL A 716 -19.91 3.36 -21.31
CA VAL A 716 -19.43 3.41 -19.92
C VAL A 716 -17.92 3.54 -19.91
N THR A 717 -17.44 4.56 -19.21
CA THR A 717 -16.04 4.74 -18.85
C THR A 717 -15.89 4.56 -17.34
N MET A 718 -14.94 3.71 -16.93
CA MET A 718 -14.62 3.45 -15.52
C MET A 718 -13.33 4.18 -15.15
N SER A 719 -13.10 4.42 -13.85
CA SER A 719 -11.92 5.14 -13.38
C SER A 719 -10.60 4.37 -13.53
N THR A 720 -10.68 3.05 -13.71
CA THR A 720 -9.55 2.15 -13.94
C THR A 720 -9.79 1.28 -15.17
N THR A 721 -8.70 0.84 -15.81
CA THR A 721 -8.69 -0.01 -16.99
C THR A 721 -8.51 -1.46 -16.59
N ALA A 722 -9.40 -2.34 -17.06
CA ALA A 722 -9.27 -3.78 -16.84
C ALA A 722 -9.19 -4.53 -18.16
N LYS A 723 -8.30 -5.52 -18.23
CA LYS A 723 -8.03 -6.28 -19.46
C LYS A 723 -8.09 -7.79 -19.23
N PRO A 724 -8.57 -8.56 -20.22
CA PRO A 724 -8.39 -10.01 -20.26
C PRO A 724 -6.89 -10.31 -20.28
N THR A 725 -6.44 -11.18 -19.38
CA THR A 725 -5.03 -11.57 -19.29
C THR A 725 -4.93 -13.08 -19.19
N ARG A 726 -4.11 -13.68 -20.05
CA ARG A 726 -3.89 -15.13 -20.10
C ARG A 726 -2.95 -15.57 -18.97
N ILE A 727 -3.30 -16.68 -18.34
CA ILE A 727 -2.65 -17.24 -17.16
C ILE A 727 -2.54 -18.74 -17.35
N GLN A 728 -1.40 -19.29 -16.97
CA GLN A 728 -1.04 -20.68 -17.22
C GLN A 728 -0.83 -21.42 -15.90
N VAL A 729 -1.29 -22.66 -15.84
CA VAL A 729 -1.20 -23.53 -14.66
C VAL A 729 -0.72 -24.90 -15.10
N ALA A 730 0.18 -25.48 -14.32
CA ALA A 730 0.76 -26.79 -14.55
C ALA A 730 0.47 -27.73 -13.37
N HIS A 731 0.46 -29.02 -13.68
CA HIS A 731 0.10 -30.09 -12.77
C HIS A 731 1.12 -31.21 -12.90
N LYS A 732 1.51 -31.79 -11.77
CA LYS A 732 2.42 -32.94 -11.74
C LYS A 732 1.98 -33.91 -10.66
N HIS A 733 1.92 -35.21 -11.00
CA HIS A 733 1.71 -36.26 -10.00
C HIS A 733 2.91 -36.37 -9.06
N VAL A 734 2.63 -36.54 -7.77
CA VAL A 734 3.66 -36.55 -6.74
C VAL A 734 3.48 -37.69 -5.72
N PRO A 735 4.57 -38.17 -5.09
CA PRO A 735 4.49 -39.05 -3.93
C PRO A 735 3.71 -38.42 -2.76
N ASP A 736 3.21 -39.26 -1.84
CA ASP A 736 2.30 -38.83 -0.78
C ASP A 736 2.93 -37.84 0.21
N GLU A 737 4.24 -37.91 0.43
CA GLU A 737 4.97 -36.97 1.29
C GLU A 737 4.86 -35.50 0.84
N TYR A 738 4.67 -35.23 -0.45
CA TYR A 738 4.47 -33.88 -0.98
C TYR A 738 3.03 -33.37 -0.82
N LEU A 739 2.08 -34.25 -0.50
CA LEU A 739 0.68 -33.89 -0.31
C LEU A 739 0.40 -33.24 1.05
N GLU A 740 1.38 -33.27 1.96
CA GLU A 740 1.37 -32.61 3.27
C GLU A 740 1.91 -31.17 3.24
N LEU A 741 2.46 -30.73 2.11
CA LEU A 741 3.03 -29.40 1.98
C LEU A 741 1.96 -28.30 2.10
N PRO A 742 2.31 -27.10 2.59
CA PRO A 742 1.41 -25.98 2.51
C PRO A 742 1.31 -25.48 1.06
N PHE A 743 0.30 -24.65 0.78
CA PHE A 743 0.41 -23.75 -0.36
C PHE A 743 1.71 -22.95 -0.19
N THR A 744 2.51 -22.78 -1.22
CA THR A 744 3.74 -21.98 -1.14
C THR A 744 3.77 -21.01 -2.29
N ALA A 745 3.93 -19.71 -1.99
CA ALA A 745 4.26 -18.68 -2.96
C ALA A 745 5.71 -18.25 -2.75
N ASP A 746 6.51 -18.34 -3.81
CA ASP A 746 7.95 -18.19 -3.77
C ASP A 746 8.43 -17.09 -4.72
N SER A 747 9.06 -16.09 -4.13
CA SER A 747 9.81 -15.01 -4.78
C SER A 747 11.13 -14.77 -4.02
N TRP A 748 11.68 -15.82 -3.41
CA TRP A 748 12.97 -15.76 -2.72
C TRP A 748 14.13 -15.93 -3.70
N GLY A 749 14.91 -14.86 -3.89
CA GLY A 749 15.72 -14.66 -5.10
C GLY A 749 14.83 -14.29 -6.30
N PRO A 750 15.29 -14.44 -7.56
CA PRO A 750 14.47 -14.27 -8.75
C PRO A 750 13.53 -15.46 -9.04
N SER A 751 13.05 -16.17 -8.00
CA SER A 751 11.98 -17.17 -8.14
C SER A 751 10.67 -16.48 -8.53
N GLY A 752 9.70 -17.26 -9.00
CA GLY A 752 8.44 -16.74 -9.49
C GLY A 752 7.34 -17.77 -9.53
N ILE A 753 7.29 -18.70 -8.57
CA ILE A 753 6.37 -19.84 -8.59
C ILE A 753 5.45 -19.86 -7.36
N TYR A 754 4.23 -20.36 -7.53
CA TYR A 754 3.49 -20.95 -6.43
C TYR A 754 3.21 -22.43 -6.70
N PHE A 755 3.05 -23.22 -5.65
CA PHE A 755 2.55 -24.59 -5.74
C PHE A 755 1.65 -24.95 -4.56
N MET A 756 0.76 -25.92 -4.80
CA MET A 756 -0.23 -26.36 -3.84
C MET A 756 -0.55 -27.84 -4.04
N PRO A 757 -0.57 -28.66 -2.99
CA PRO A 757 -0.98 -30.05 -3.13
C PRO A 757 -2.48 -30.20 -3.30
N ARG A 758 -2.88 -31.17 -4.13
CA ARG A 758 -4.23 -31.70 -4.24
C ARG A 758 -4.22 -33.17 -3.87
N ARG A 759 -4.63 -33.46 -2.64
CA ARG A 759 -4.64 -34.81 -2.05
C ARG A 759 -5.48 -35.80 -2.85
N GLN A 760 -6.68 -35.38 -3.27
CA GLN A 760 -7.63 -36.26 -3.97
C GLN A 760 -7.09 -36.74 -5.32
N SER A 761 -6.39 -35.89 -6.07
CA SER A 761 -5.79 -36.24 -7.37
C SER A 761 -4.32 -36.65 -7.27
N ARG A 762 -3.72 -36.59 -6.07
CA ARG A 762 -2.29 -36.87 -5.82
C ARG A 762 -1.38 -36.07 -6.75
N GLN A 763 -1.61 -34.77 -6.82
CA GLN A 763 -0.89 -33.84 -7.69
C GLN A 763 -0.42 -32.59 -6.93
N LEU A 764 0.67 -31.97 -7.39
CA LEU A 764 0.91 -30.55 -7.17
C LEU A 764 0.30 -29.77 -8.33
N VAL A 765 -0.43 -28.71 -8.00
CA VAL A 765 -0.85 -27.66 -8.92
C VAL A 765 0.08 -26.47 -8.71
N PHE A 766 0.65 -25.94 -9.79
CA PHE A 766 1.63 -24.86 -9.71
C PHE A 766 1.50 -23.89 -10.86
N GLY A 767 1.88 -22.64 -10.61
CA GLY A 767 1.79 -21.54 -11.55
C GLY A 767 2.75 -20.42 -11.16
N SER A 768 2.63 -19.28 -11.81
CA SER A 768 3.50 -18.14 -11.53
C SER A 768 2.98 -17.25 -10.41
N VAL A 769 3.90 -16.60 -9.70
CA VAL A 769 3.64 -15.34 -8.94
C VAL A 769 4.38 -14.14 -9.54
N ALA A 770 5.21 -14.37 -10.56
CA ALA A 770 5.98 -13.34 -11.25
C ALA A 770 5.17 -12.68 -12.37
N HIS A 771 5.23 -11.34 -12.41
CA HIS A 771 4.51 -10.49 -13.36
C HIS A 771 4.73 -10.87 -14.83
N ARG A 772 5.94 -11.33 -15.20
CA ARG A 772 6.27 -11.70 -16.59
C ARG A 772 5.41 -12.81 -17.18
N PHE A 773 4.82 -13.66 -16.33
CA PHE A 773 3.91 -14.74 -16.74
C PHE A 773 2.43 -14.39 -16.55
N GLU A 774 2.15 -13.16 -16.10
CA GLU A 774 0.81 -12.63 -15.86
C GLU A 774 0.57 -11.33 -16.64
N SER A 775 1.30 -11.13 -17.73
CA SER A 775 1.27 -9.89 -18.52
C SER A 775 0.74 -10.08 -19.95
N GLU A 776 0.34 -11.29 -20.33
CA GLU A 776 -0.20 -11.57 -21.67
C GLU A 776 -1.64 -11.06 -21.79
N VAL A 777 -1.80 -9.80 -22.18
CA VAL A 777 -3.10 -9.17 -22.43
C VAL A 777 -3.68 -9.64 -23.77
N LEU A 778 -4.96 -9.99 -23.78
CA LEU A 778 -5.69 -10.41 -24.98
C LEU A 778 -6.72 -9.34 -25.38
N ASP A 779 -6.68 -8.92 -26.64
CA ASP A 779 -7.71 -8.04 -27.21
C ASP A 779 -9.00 -8.80 -27.54
N GLU A 780 -8.88 -10.07 -27.92
CA GLU A 780 -9.98 -10.96 -28.27
C GLU A 780 -10.00 -12.19 -27.34
N PRO A 781 -10.82 -12.18 -26.26
CA PRO A 781 -10.84 -13.26 -25.28
C PRO A 781 -11.14 -14.64 -25.86
N ASP A 782 -11.98 -14.72 -26.90
CA ASP A 782 -12.35 -16.00 -27.54
C ASP A 782 -11.18 -16.63 -28.32
N ALA A 783 -10.07 -15.91 -28.53
CA ALA A 783 -8.86 -16.40 -29.18
C ALA A 783 -7.80 -16.94 -28.19
N CYS A 784 -8.11 -17.03 -26.90
CA CYS A 784 -7.18 -17.52 -25.89
C CYS A 784 -6.70 -18.95 -26.21
N ASN A 785 -5.38 -19.12 -26.39
CA ASN A 785 -4.76 -20.43 -26.48
C ASN A 785 -4.94 -21.16 -25.13
N PRO A 786 -5.51 -22.37 -25.07
CA PRO A 786 -5.72 -23.09 -23.81
C PRO A 786 -4.52 -23.96 -23.37
N ALA A 787 -3.46 -24.04 -24.18
CA ALA A 787 -2.29 -24.85 -23.88
C ALA A 787 -1.35 -24.17 -22.89
N LEU A 788 -0.62 -24.98 -22.12
CA LEU A 788 0.56 -24.55 -21.38
C LEU A 788 1.75 -24.45 -22.35
N ASP A 789 2.41 -23.29 -22.36
CA ASP A 789 3.54 -23.06 -23.25
C ASP A 789 4.78 -23.87 -22.81
N PRO A 790 5.57 -24.40 -23.76
CA PRO A 790 6.78 -25.17 -23.44
C PRO A 790 7.79 -24.40 -22.58
N ASP A 791 8.03 -23.12 -22.87
CA ASP A 791 9.03 -22.31 -22.15
C ASP A 791 8.56 -21.99 -20.73
N VAL A 792 7.27 -21.64 -20.56
CA VAL A 792 6.65 -21.42 -19.25
C VAL A 792 6.71 -22.70 -18.40
N LYS A 793 6.44 -23.85 -19.02
CA LYS A 793 6.59 -25.16 -18.36
C LYS A 793 8.02 -25.40 -17.87
N GLN A 794 9.03 -25.07 -18.67
CA GLN A 794 10.43 -25.24 -18.27
C GLN A 794 10.79 -24.32 -17.09
N ASP A 795 10.37 -23.06 -17.12
CA ASP A 795 10.61 -22.11 -16.05
C ASP A 795 9.92 -22.52 -14.74
N TYR A 796 8.67 -23.00 -14.82
CA TYR A 796 7.96 -23.54 -13.66
C TYR A 796 8.69 -24.74 -13.09
N LEU A 797 9.16 -25.66 -13.93
CA LEU A 797 9.91 -26.82 -13.47
C LEU A 797 11.24 -26.43 -12.82
N ALA A 798 11.95 -25.44 -13.36
CA ALA A 798 13.18 -24.94 -12.76
C ALA A 798 12.94 -24.39 -11.34
N CYS A 799 11.94 -23.51 -11.18
CA CYS A 799 11.58 -22.96 -9.88
C CYS A 799 11.08 -24.03 -8.91
N LEU A 800 10.22 -24.95 -9.38
CA LEU A 800 9.65 -26.02 -8.57
C LEU A 800 10.71 -26.98 -8.05
N LEU A 801 11.62 -27.45 -8.93
CA LEU A 801 12.68 -28.39 -8.57
C LEU A 801 13.76 -27.73 -7.71
N HIS A 802 14.02 -26.43 -7.87
CA HIS A 802 14.87 -25.70 -6.94
C HIS A 802 14.27 -25.65 -5.53
N ARG A 803 12.96 -25.36 -5.45
CA ARG A 803 12.27 -25.26 -4.16
C ARG A 803 12.02 -26.64 -3.53
N LEU A 804 11.84 -27.68 -4.34
CA LEU A 804 11.62 -29.07 -3.92
C LEU A 804 12.69 -29.99 -4.53
N PRO A 805 13.94 -29.96 -4.03
CA PRO A 805 15.06 -30.66 -4.65
C PRO A 805 14.92 -32.20 -4.64
N GLY A 806 14.14 -32.75 -3.71
CA GLY A 806 13.81 -34.18 -3.66
C GLY A 806 12.71 -34.62 -4.63
N LEU A 807 12.01 -33.68 -5.29
CA LEU A 807 10.88 -34.00 -6.15
C LEU A 807 11.37 -34.78 -7.38
N PRO A 808 10.75 -35.93 -7.73
CA PRO A 808 11.16 -36.71 -8.89
C PRO A 808 11.13 -35.89 -10.19
N GLN A 809 12.29 -35.78 -10.83
CA GLN A 809 12.44 -35.07 -12.11
C GLN A 809 11.65 -35.76 -13.24
N SER A 810 11.55 -37.09 -13.20
CA SER A 810 10.74 -37.88 -14.13
C SER A 810 9.24 -37.73 -13.87
N GLY A 811 8.43 -37.97 -14.91
CA GLY A 811 6.98 -38.02 -14.83
C GLY A 811 6.31 -36.97 -15.72
N GLU A 812 5.03 -37.18 -15.99
CA GLU A 812 4.26 -36.29 -16.86
C GLU A 812 3.95 -34.96 -16.15
N VAL A 813 4.11 -33.88 -16.92
CA VAL A 813 3.65 -32.54 -16.54
C VAL A 813 2.69 -32.07 -17.61
N SER A 814 1.43 -31.94 -17.21
CA SER A 814 0.35 -31.39 -18.00
C SER A 814 0.00 -30.01 -17.47
N GLY A 815 -0.81 -29.27 -18.21
CA GLY A 815 -1.27 -27.96 -17.80
C GLY A 815 -2.27 -27.40 -18.77
N PHE A 816 -2.84 -26.28 -18.38
CA PHE A 816 -3.79 -25.53 -19.18
C PHE A 816 -3.50 -24.03 -19.01
N SER A 817 -4.15 -23.25 -19.84
CA SER A 817 -4.23 -21.81 -19.66
C SER A 817 -5.66 -21.33 -19.86
N SER A 818 -5.95 -20.20 -19.22
CA SER A 818 -7.24 -19.52 -19.31
C SER A 818 -7.00 -18.04 -19.00
N MET A 819 -8.08 -17.27 -18.88
CA MET A 819 -8.00 -15.85 -18.58
C MET A 819 -8.59 -15.54 -17.22
N TYR A 820 -8.09 -14.47 -16.61
CA TYR A 820 -8.91 -13.64 -15.74
C TYR A 820 -8.83 -12.17 -16.19
N THR A 821 -9.69 -11.33 -15.65
CA THR A 821 -9.68 -9.90 -15.93
C THR A 821 -8.78 -9.18 -14.93
N VAL A 822 -7.66 -8.61 -15.38
CA VAL A 822 -6.72 -7.83 -14.56
C VAL A 822 -7.05 -6.35 -14.62
N ASN A 823 -7.28 -5.73 -13.47
CA ASN A 823 -7.22 -4.28 -13.35
C ASN A 823 -5.75 -3.83 -13.47
N GLN A 824 -5.44 -3.09 -14.54
CA GLN A 824 -4.09 -2.67 -14.92
C GLN A 824 -3.55 -1.56 -14.01
N ASP A 825 -4.45 -0.81 -13.37
CA ASP A 825 -4.06 0.32 -12.53
C ASP A 825 -3.66 -0.14 -11.14
N ASP A 826 -4.46 -1.02 -10.52
CA ASP A 826 -4.27 -1.36 -9.10
C ASP A 826 -4.65 -2.79 -8.70
N VAL A 827 -4.88 -3.69 -9.66
CA VAL A 827 -5.22 -5.10 -9.44
C VAL A 827 -6.45 -5.40 -8.56
N HIS A 828 -7.26 -4.39 -8.20
CA HIS A 828 -8.48 -4.53 -7.41
C HIS A 828 -9.74 -4.47 -8.29
N PRO A 829 -10.83 -5.17 -7.91
CA PRO A 829 -12.04 -5.22 -8.72
C PRO A 829 -12.79 -3.89 -8.77
N MET A 830 -13.65 -3.78 -9.78
CA MET A 830 -14.63 -2.71 -9.93
C MET A 830 -16.03 -3.30 -9.77
N ILE A 831 -16.70 -2.89 -8.70
CA ILE A 831 -17.96 -3.43 -8.21
C ILE A 831 -18.89 -2.27 -7.86
N GLY A 832 -20.03 -2.18 -8.53
CA GLY A 832 -21.03 -1.15 -8.26
C GLY A 832 -21.82 -0.71 -9.49
N GLU A 833 -22.76 0.20 -9.29
CA GLU A 833 -23.48 0.87 -10.38
C GLU A 833 -22.53 1.75 -11.19
N THR A 834 -22.72 1.76 -12.51
CA THR A 834 -21.91 2.55 -13.45
C THR A 834 -22.52 3.95 -13.64
N GLY A 835 -21.94 4.74 -14.55
CA GLY A 835 -22.53 6.02 -14.97
C GLY A 835 -23.86 5.89 -15.75
N VAL A 836 -24.26 4.66 -16.12
CA VAL A 836 -25.56 4.36 -16.74
C VAL A 836 -26.47 3.74 -15.68
N GLN A 837 -27.59 4.39 -15.39
CA GLN A 837 -28.53 3.98 -14.35
C GLN A 837 -29.03 2.55 -14.60
N GLY A 838 -28.99 1.70 -13.57
CA GLY A 838 -29.41 0.30 -13.65
C GLY A 838 -28.37 -0.65 -14.24
N LEU A 839 -27.23 -0.17 -14.76
CA LEU A 839 -26.13 -1.02 -15.23
C LEU A 839 -25.03 -1.11 -14.17
N TRP A 840 -24.72 -2.33 -13.75
CA TRP A 840 -23.75 -2.64 -12.71
C TRP A 840 -22.52 -3.37 -13.26
N ALA A 841 -21.35 -3.00 -12.77
CA ALA A 841 -20.10 -3.71 -13.02
C ALA A 841 -19.75 -4.64 -11.85
N CYS A 842 -19.24 -5.83 -12.16
CA CYS A 842 -18.65 -6.75 -11.19
C CYS A 842 -17.49 -7.50 -11.88
N ASN A 843 -16.37 -6.80 -12.11
CA ASN A 843 -15.25 -7.28 -12.95
C ASN A 843 -13.88 -6.83 -12.40
N GLY A 844 -12.78 -7.23 -13.07
CA GLY A 844 -11.42 -6.73 -12.75
C GLY A 844 -10.73 -7.39 -11.55
N PHE A 845 -11.05 -8.66 -11.26
CA PHE A 845 -10.60 -9.32 -10.03
C PHE A 845 -9.13 -9.71 -9.97
N SER A 846 -8.37 -9.65 -11.06
CA SER A 846 -6.92 -9.88 -11.10
C SER A 846 -6.45 -11.12 -10.32
N GLY A 847 -7.06 -12.29 -10.52
CA GLY A 847 -6.70 -13.53 -9.80
C GLY A 847 -7.27 -13.67 -8.37
N HIS A 848 -7.92 -12.63 -7.84
CA HIS A 848 -8.57 -12.65 -6.51
C HIS A 848 -10.02 -13.13 -6.54
N GLY A 849 -10.64 -13.29 -7.71
CA GLY A 849 -12.10 -13.39 -7.78
C GLY A 849 -12.71 -14.51 -6.95
N PHE A 850 -12.21 -15.73 -7.10
CA PHE A 850 -12.88 -16.92 -6.56
C PHE A 850 -13.11 -16.83 -5.04
N LYS A 851 -12.06 -16.56 -4.26
CA LYS A 851 -12.11 -16.40 -2.79
C LYS A 851 -13.02 -15.26 -2.30
N LEU A 852 -13.22 -14.22 -3.11
CA LEU A 852 -14.05 -13.06 -2.74
C LEU A 852 -15.53 -13.27 -3.08
N ALA A 853 -15.88 -14.28 -3.87
CA ALA A 853 -17.19 -14.40 -4.51
C ALA A 853 -18.39 -14.40 -3.55
N PRO A 854 -18.38 -15.12 -2.40
CA PRO A 854 -19.51 -15.08 -1.47
C PRO A 854 -19.74 -13.68 -0.90
N ALA A 855 -18.67 -12.99 -0.49
CA ALA A 855 -18.73 -11.67 0.12
C ALA A 855 -19.08 -10.58 -0.91
N VAL A 856 -18.56 -10.68 -2.14
CA VAL A 856 -18.91 -9.79 -3.26
C VAL A 856 -20.37 -9.98 -3.66
N GLY A 857 -20.87 -11.22 -3.69
CA GLY A 857 -22.28 -11.50 -3.91
C GLY A 857 -23.18 -10.79 -2.89
N ALA A 858 -22.78 -10.83 -1.61
CA ALA A 858 -23.48 -10.10 -0.55
C ALA A 858 -23.39 -8.58 -0.74
N LEU A 859 -22.21 -8.05 -1.05
CA LEU A 859 -21.99 -6.62 -1.29
C LEU A 859 -22.88 -6.09 -2.41
N VAL A 860 -22.89 -6.75 -3.57
CA VAL A 860 -23.73 -6.34 -4.71
C VAL A 860 -25.22 -6.43 -4.36
N ALA A 861 -25.65 -7.52 -3.73
CA ALA A 861 -27.04 -7.70 -3.35
C ALA A 861 -27.51 -6.67 -2.31
N GLN A 862 -26.67 -6.30 -1.34
CA GLN A 862 -26.95 -5.22 -0.37
C GLN A 862 -27.10 -3.87 -1.05
N GLN A 863 -26.25 -3.56 -2.05
CA GLN A 863 -26.35 -2.30 -2.76
C GLN A 863 -27.61 -2.22 -3.64
N ILE A 864 -27.97 -3.32 -4.31
CA ILE A 864 -29.18 -3.41 -5.14
C ILE A 864 -30.47 -3.34 -4.31
N THR A 865 -30.54 -4.09 -3.21
CA THR A 865 -31.79 -4.23 -2.43
C THR A 865 -31.91 -3.24 -1.28
N GLY A 866 -30.79 -2.66 -0.81
CA GLY A 866 -30.73 -1.89 0.43
C GLY A 866 -30.82 -2.74 1.71
N LEU A 867 -30.93 -4.07 1.60
CA LEU A 867 -31.19 -4.97 2.74
C LEU A 867 -29.89 -5.61 3.28
N VAL A 868 -29.74 -5.57 4.61
CA VAL A 868 -28.65 -6.21 5.36
C VAL A 868 -29.21 -7.40 6.13
N THR A 869 -28.59 -8.57 6.00
CA THR A 869 -29.08 -9.84 6.56
C THR A 869 -28.31 -10.31 7.79
N ARG A 870 -27.20 -9.62 8.14
CA ARG A 870 -26.25 -9.94 9.23
C ARG A 870 -25.49 -11.27 9.07
N GLU A 871 -26.05 -12.28 8.39
CA GLU A 871 -25.39 -13.54 8.08
C GLU A 871 -24.74 -13.54 6.69
N TRP A 872 -23.42 -13.80 6.64
CA TRP A 872 -22.62 -13.85 5.41
C TRP A 872 -22.55 -12.53 4.66
N ASP A 873 -22.64 -11.42 5.39
CA ASP A 873 -22.53 -10.06 4.90
C ASP A 873 -21.12 -9.53 5.14
N THR A 874 -20.59 -8.76 4.20
CA THR A 874 -19.36 -8.00 4.40
C THR A 874 -19.64 -6.61 4.94
N SER A 875 -18.71 -6.08 5.74
CA SER A 875 -18.79 -4.74 6.34
C SER A 875 -17.88 -3.72 5.66
N ILE A 876 -17.21 -4.08 4.56
CA ILE A 876 -16.30 -3.14 3.89
C ILE A 876 -17.07 -1.94 3.32
N PRO A 877 -16.45 -0.74 3.24
CA PRO A 877 -17.05 0.41 2.60
C PRO A 877 -17.46 0.11 1.15
N ARG A 878 -18.67 0.53 0.77
CA ARG A 878 -19.26 0.25 -0.56
C ARG A 878 -18.48 0.90 -1.70
N ASP A 879 -17.88 2.05 -1.42
CA ASP A 879 -17.10 2.87 -2.34
C ASP A 879 -15.67 2.34 -2.56
N PHE A 880 -15.15 1.51 -1.65
CA PHE A 880 -13.80 0.95 -1.75
C PHE A 880 -13.55 0.18 -3.06
N MET A 881 -14.57 -0.48 -3.61
CA MET A 881 -14.50 -1.19 -4.90
C MET A 881 -15.28 -0.48 -6.01
N SER A 882 -15.76 0.74 -5.79
CA SER A 882 -16.62 1.44 -6.76
C SER A 882 -15.97 1.55 -8.13
N PRO A 883 -16.72 1.40 -9.24
CA PRO A 883 -16.18 1.64 -10.58
C PRO A 883 -15.76 3.10 -10.82
N HIS A 884 -16.11 4.00 -9.89
CA HIS A 884 -15.81 5.43 -9.94
C HIS A 884 -14.68 5.86 -9.00
N ARG A 885 -14.13 4.96 -8.17
CA ARG A 885 -13.07 5.31 -7.23
C ARG A 885 -11.76 5.69 -7.95
N ALA A 886 -10.90 6.46 -7.29
CA ALA A 886 -9.54 6.66 -7.78
C ALA A 886 -8.73 5.34 -7.72
N PRO A 887 -7.74 5.13 -8.60
CA PRO A 887 -6.86 3.97 -8.52
C PRO A 887 -6.17 3.84 -7.15
N LEU A 888 -6.11 2.63 -6.61
CA LEU A 888 -5.43 2.38 -5.34
C LEU A 888 -3.91 2.39 -5.54
N THR A 889 -3.17 2.96 -4.59
CA THR A 889 -1.69 3.01 -4.66
C THR A 889 -1.08 1.75 -4.08
N LEU A 890 -0.36 0.97 -4.91
CA LEU A 890 0.33 -0.26 -4.51
C LEU A 890 1.85 -0.12 -4.65
N LYS A 891 2.61 -0.71 -3.72
CA LYS A 891 4.09 -0.79 -3.83
C LYS A 891 4.54 -1.74 -4.94
N THR A 892 3.76 -2.78 -5.21
CA THR A 892 4.04 -3.78 -6.25
C THR A 892 2.71 -4.27 -6.81
N LYS A 893 2.59 -4.37 -8.13
CA LYS A 893 1.40 -4.88 -8.80
C LYS A 893 1.52 -6.40 -8.96
N THR A 894 1.19 -7.15 -7.92
CA THR A 894 1.01 -8.61 -8.02
C THR A 894 -0.29 -9.00 -7.33
N HIS A 895 -0.90 -10.09 -7.76
CA HIS A 895 -2.11 -10.60 -7.11
C HIS A 895 -1.82 -11.53 -5.90
N PHE A 896 -0.54 -11.73 -5.61
CA PHE A 896 -0.04 -12.56 -4.51
C PHE A 896 0.52 -11.74 -3.34
N ALA A 897 0.67 -10.42 -3.45
CA ALA A 897 1.13 -9.59 -2.33
C ALA A 897 0.52 -8.18 -2.34
#